data_AF-A0A0L9VP63-F1
#
_entry.id   AF-A0A0L9VP63-F1
#
_cell.length_a   1.000
_cell.length_b   1.000
_cell.length_c   1.000
_cell.angle_alpha   90.00
_cell.angle_beta   90.00
_cell.angle_gamma   90.00
#
_symmetry.space_group_name_H-M   'P 1'
#
loop_
_entity.id
_entity.type
_entity.pdbx_description
1 polymer ?
#
loop_
_entity_poly.entity_id
_entity_poly.type
_entity_poly.pdbx_seq_one_letter_code
_entity_poly.pdbx_strand_id
1 'polypeptide(L)'
;MWPSSAVGLWALCVVVVLATASSAAPIIGLDSFLSQQSRSDPHASNDSFLSLPSSIKGPLSLLSDISPSSLLSLSLPISLTLHLLGDFPPDAHSLLSDFLSAAAPTAFQVITPFDSLSLSHSLFLSHTLHLDITPSRSLSSLSSLLTQTLTSSIRSTPSSLRSPLLTIPHSTVDDIIQDHFRKQNPNPNPNHVHLYLLNLPPLSDPKPYAYTYSPGESSPAFTKCSGTFFTSGDRYFWIDLRAGPVDYGPAISGDGVIPRGEFHPLAAVHGRPKSSKAFAADLASLIWSAYNVFLAPSLRIPVPFENSLTVQFIHIHSDFDSTGSSGLDWKLIEKSFRFETDNSNNGLLLGDQRLSFKNYGIRFSECSICSFAIARSINSYTSRFLFDNYTLIVSEYLDSKRLHQILLDSGDELRKLAGVPEEDFGRVVPVYVFDLDYTSLLLLDRYHQSVAFKDMVIAVRTKNTQTVSDYSCNGRHVFTQTRELERPIVGSILQSMWGVSPTHLNWSPQHNETLVDYTWSMGQTPFGPFSEMLSLSFVQKDAARRNVLLTSLNYSITSAIDVLQSVETHGGAKNLLKQKQHVEFVQRWNFFKYKLNKAVSAMSHLDFEKALFYLRSSDHDLYAIHSIVYHASQEIEASLECFDDPPFPWGSVSVSASAFLALSYVYARRDKLFRNKRKQF
;
A
#
# COMPACT_ATOMS: atom_id res chain seq x y z
N MET A 1 33.04 -54.50 53.56
CA MET A 1 33.17 -54.42 52.10
C MET A 1 31.80 -54.11 51.50
N TRP A 2 31.66 -52.94 50.88
CA TRP A 2 30.67 -52.64 49.82
C TRP A 2 31.00 -53.46 48.55
N PRO A 3 30.13 -53.60 47.51
CA PRO A 3 29.12 -52.64 47.01
C PRO A 3 27.70 -53.23 46.83
N SER A 4 26.58 -52.50 46.82
CA SER A 4 26.17 -51.23 46.15
C SER A 4 25.86 -51.39 44.65
N SER A 5 24.72 -51.99 44.30
CA SER A 5 24.18 -52.00 42.93
C SER A 5 22.68 -52.35 42.86
N ALA A 6 21.83 -51.58 43.53
CA ALA A 6 20.37 -51.70 43.35
C ALA A 6 19.60 -50.36 43.43
N VAL A 7 20.28 -49.22 43.43
CA VAL A 7 19.65 -47.88 43.50
C VAL A 7 19.80 -47.10 42.17
N GLY A 8 20.49 -47.68 41.17
CA GLY A 8 20.85 -46.99 39.92
C GLY A 8 19.78 -46.91 38.83
N LEU A 9 18.65 -47.63 38.93
CA LEU A 9 17.64 -47.66 37.86
C LEU A 9 16.39 -46.79 38.11
N TRP A 10 16.14 -46.35 39.34
CA TRP A 10 15.00 -45.47 39.64
C TRP A 10 15.34 -43.97 39.53
N ALA A 11 16.63 -43.62 39.60
CA ALA A 11 17.08 -42.23 39.45
C ALA A 11 17.18 -41.76 37.99
N LEU A 12 17.27 -42.67 37.01
CA LEU A 12 17.43 -42.30 35.60
C LEU A 12 16.11 -42.08 34.86
N CYS A 13 14.98 -42.64 35.34
CA CYS A 13 13.67 -42.47 34.70
C CYS A 13 12.82 -41.34 35.31
N VAL A 14 13.08 -40.94 36.57
CA VAL A 14 12.35 -39.82 37.21
C VAL A 14 12.96 -38.45 36.86
N VAL A 15 14.24 -38.40 36.47
CA VAL A 15 14.89 -37.17 35.99
C VAL A 15 14.54 -36.84 34.53
N VAL A 16 14.00 -37.80 33.76
CA VAL A 16 13.63 -37.59 32.34
C VAL A 16 12.17 -37.12 32.17
N VAL A 17 11.35 -37.13 33.23
CA VAL A 17 9.90 -36.81 33.15
C VAL A 17 9.48 -35.58 33.98
N LEU A 18 10.36 -35.01 34.80
CA LEU A 18 10.09 -33.73 35.49
C LEU A 18 10.92 -32.61 34.87
N ALA A 19 10.28 -31.92 33.93
CA ALA A 19 10.60 -30.58 33.47
C ALA A 19 11.98 -30.41 32.80
N THR A 20 12.02 -30.71 31.50
CA THR A 20 12.57 -29.73 30.56
C THR A 20 11.71 -28.46 30.62
N ALA A 21 11.72 -27.77 31.77
CA ALA A 21 11.52 -26.35 31.80
C ALA A 21 12.67 -25.82 30.95
N SER A 22 12.39 -25.60 29.67
CA SER A 22 13.09 -24.61 28.87
C SER A 22 13.12 -23.38 29.75
N SER A 23 14.26 -23.17 30.41
CA SER A 23 14.67 -21.95 31.07
C SER A 23 14.75 -20.89 29.98
N ALA A 24 13.57 -20.46 29.49
CA ALA A 24 13.45 -19.28 28.68
C ALA A 24 14.02 -18.17 29.54
N ALA A 25 15.01 -17.46 28.99
CA ALA A 25 15.61 -16.30 29.65
C ALA A 25 14.49 -15.42 30.22
N PRO A 26 14.66 -14.82 31.40
CA PRO A 26 13.64 -13.96 31.98
C PRO A 26 13.23 -12.91 30.95
N ILE A 27 11.94 -12.79 30.69
CA ILE A 27 11.38 -11.74 29.85
C ILE A 27 11.58 -10.42 30.59
N ILE A 28 12.62 -9.66 30.21
CA ILE A 28 13.06 -8.43 30.90
C ILE A 28 12.17 -7.22 30.53
N GLY A 29 11.33 -7.31 29.50
CA GLY A 29 10.44 -6.21 29.11
C GLY A 29 9.48 -6.55 27.97
N LEU A 30 8.59 -5.60 27.67
CA LEU A 30 7.50 -5.73 26.69
C LEU A 30 8.02 -6.04 25.27
N ASP A 31 9.12 -5.43 24.86
CA ASP A 31 9.77 -5.68 23.57
C ASP A 31 10.30 -7.11 23.44
N SER A 32 10.96 -7.62 24.48
CA SER A 32 11.49 -8.99 24.51
C SER A 32 10.34 -10.01 24.43
N PHE A 33 9.27 -9.76 25.19
CA PHE A 33 8.05 -10.56 25.19
C PHE A 33 7.43 -10.65 23.78
N LEU A 34 7.15 -9.51 23.16
CA LEU A 34 6.52 -9.47 21.84
C LEU A 34 7.44 -10.03 20.75
N SER A 35 8.75 -9.80 20.85
CA SER A 35 9.69 -10.40 19.91
C SER A 35 9.69 -11.93 20.04
N GLN A 36 9.62 -12.48 21.24
CA GLN A 36 9.48 -13.92 21.44
C GLN A 36 8.14 -14.42 20.87
N GLN A 37 7.05 -13.70 21.14
CA GLN A 37 5.72 -14.06 20.63
C GLN A 37 5.67 -14.04 19.10
N SER A 38 6.26 -13.03 18.46
CA SER A 38 6.32 -12.95 16.99
C SER A 38 7.05 -14.14 16.35
N ARG A 39 7.96 -14.78 17.10
CA ARG A 39 8.67 -15.98 16.63
C ARG A 39 7.87 -17.25 16.88
N SER A 40 7.14 -17.34 17.99
CA SER A 40 6.35 -18.53 18.35
C SER A 40 4.97 -18.57 17.70
N ASP A 41 4.36 -17.40 17.48
CA ASP A 41 3.03 -17.21 16.91
C ASP A 41 3.06 -16.00 15.95
N PRO A 42 3.72 -16.12 14.79
CA PRO A 42 3.86 -15.03 13.81
C PRO A 42 2.53 -14.53 13.26
N HIS A 43 1.47 -15.35 13.33
CA HIS A 43 0.13 -14.98 12.89
C HIS A 43 -0.68 -14.26 13.97
N ALA A 44 -0.12 -14.12 15.18
CA ALA A 44 -0.82 -13.61 16.34
C ALA A 44 -2.20 -14.26 16.51
N SER A 45 -2.26 -15.59 16.42
CA SER A 45 -3.52 -16.35 16.56
C SER A 45 -4.05 -16.28 18.00
N ASN A 46 -3.14 -16.13 18.96
CA ASN A 46 -3.48 -16.05 20.39
C ASN A 46 -3.43 -14.61 20.90
N ASP A 47 -4.31 -14.30 21.86
CA ASP A 47 -4.26 -13.04 22.59
C ASP A 47 -3.02 -12.97 23.50
N SER A 48 -2.01 -12.24 23.04
CA SER A 48 -0.74 -12.04 23.75
C SER A 48 -0.91 -11.33 25.10
N PHE A 49 -2.02 -10.61 25.32
CA PHE A 49 -2.31 -9.95 26.58
C PHE A 49 -2.54 -10.95 27.73
N LEU A 50 -3.11 -12.12 27.44
CA LEU A 50 -3.41 -13.12 28.46
C LEU A 50 -2.13 -13.70 29.07
N SER A 51 -1.09 -13.86 28.25
CA SER A 51 0.24 -14.35 28.63
C SER A 51 1.17 -13.31 29.26
N LEU A 52 0.78 -12.03 29.33
CA LEU A 52 1.63 -10.97 29.91
C LEU A 52 1.81 -11.17 31.43
N PRO A 53 3.06 -11.17 31.95
CA PRO A 53 3.33 -11.15 33.38
C PRO A 53 2.72 -9.94 34.09
N SER A 54 2.33 -10.11 35.35
CA SER A 54 1.79 -9.02 36.19
C SER A 54 2.76 -7.84 36.34
N SER A 55 4.08 -8.10 36.35
CA SER A 55 5.13 -7.08 36.37
C SER A 55 5.10 -6.14 35.16
N ILE A 56 4.59 -6.60 34.01
CA ILE A 56 4.47 -5.82 32.77
C ILE A 56 3.06 -5.19 32.65
N LYS A 57 2.03 -5.87 33.15
CA LYS A 57 0.65 -5.32 33.20
C LYS A 57 0.52 -4.13 34.14
N GLY A 58 1.29 -4.09 35.23
CA GLY A 58 1.29 -2.98 36.19
C GLY A 58 1.56 -1.62 35.52
N PRO A 59 2.72 -1.44 34.85
CA PRO A 59 3.03 -0.21 34.11
C PRO A 59 1.98 0.18 33.05
N LEU A 60 1.36 -0.80 32.38
CA LEU A 60 0.31 -0.55 31.39
C LEU A 60 -1.00 0.00 32.00
N SER A 61 -1.19 -0.07 33.31
CA SER A 61 -2.35 0.51 33.99
C SER A 61 -2.21 2.01 34.30
N LEU A 62 -1.05 2.60 34.03
CA LEU A 62 -0.81 4.03 34.21
C LEU A 62 -1.61 4.83 33.17
N LEU A 63 -2.21 5.95 33.63
CA LEU A 63 -3.00 6.85 32.79
C LEU A 63 -2.16 7.37 31.63
N SER A 64 -2.58 7.01 30.42
CA SER A 64 -2.10 7.58 29.16
C SER A 64 -3.23 8.34 28.49
N ASP A 65 -2.89 9.16 27.50
CA ASP A 65 -3.88 9.87 26.70
C ASP A 65 -4.79 8.88 25.94
N ILE A 66 -6.06 8.83 26.35
CA ILE A 66 -7.15 8.08 25.73
C ILE A 66 -7.95 9.08 24.89
N SER A 67 -7.33 9.53 23.80
CA SER A 67 -7.95 10.44 22.85
C SER A 67 -7.63 10.03 21.41
N PRO A 68 -8.52 10.36 20.45
CA PRO A 68 -8.30 10.09 19.03
C PRO A 68 -7.03 10.73 18.47
N SER A 69 -6.63 11.90 18.99
CA SER A 69 -5.49 12.69 18.48
C SER A 69 -4.19 11.87 18.41
N SER A 70 -3.95 11.03 19.42
CA SER A 70 -2.77 10.19 19.51
C SER A 70 -2.71 9.05 18.49
N LEU A 71 -3.86 8.63 17.94
CA LEU A 71 -3.94 7.66 16.85
C LEU A 71 -3.77 8.34 15.49
N LEU A 72 -4.27 9.57 15.37
CA LEU A 72 -4.21 10.39 14.16
C LEU A 72 -2.82 11.02 13.91
N SER A 73 -1.93 11.01 14.90
CA SER A 73 -0.58 11.56 14.80
C SER A 73 0.49 10.57 14.30
N LEU A 74 0.09 9.36 13.88
CA LEU A 74 1.04 8.34 13.41
C LEU A 74 1.69 8.77 12.08
N SER A 75 3.01 8.60 12.00
CA SER A 75 3.81 8.91 10.82
C SER A 75 4.83 7.82 10.53
N LEU A 76 4.92 7.43 9.27
CA LEU A 76 5.82 6.40 8.75
C LEU A 76 7.06 7.05 8.13
N PRO A 77 8.21 7.05 8.81
CA PRO A 77 9.46 7.47 8.18
C PRO A 77 9.87 6.41 7.16
N ILE A 78 10.15 6.81 5.92
CA ILE A 78 10.63 5.93 4.88
C ILE A 78 12.05 6.34 4.51
N SER A 79 12.99 5.43 4.74
CA SER A 79 14.41 5.65 4.47
C SER A 79 14.78 5.39 3.00
N LEU A 80 15.38 6.40 2.38
CA LEU A 80 15.95 6.35 1.03
C LEU A 80 17.44 6.67 1.09
N THR A 81 18.28 5.73 0.64
CA THR A 81 19.71 5.95 0.50
C THR A 81 20.01 6.46 -0.91
N LEU A 82 20.52 7.69 -0.99
CA LEU A 82 20.84 8.34 -2.25
C LEU A 82 22.33 8.23 -2.59
N HIS A 83 22.65 7.66 -3.74
CA HIS A 83 24.00 7.54 -4.28
C HIS A 83 24.21 8.52 -5.44
N LEU A 84 25.10 9.48 -5.26
CA LEU A 84 25.43 10.47 -6.29
C LEU A 84 26.64 10.00 -7.11
N LEU A 85 26.43 9.60 -8.36
CA LEU A 85 27.48 9.04 -9.24
C LEU A 85 27.83 10.00 -10.38
N GLY A 86 29.04 10.56 -10.34
CA GLY A 86 29.55 11.47 -11.38
C GLY A 86 29.72 12.92 -10.91
N ASP A 87 29.57 13.88 -11.82
CA ASP A 87 29.86 15.31 -11.59
C ASP A 87 28.68 16.02 -10.92
N PHE A 88 28.67 16.09 -9.59
CA PHE A 88 27.67 16.85 -8.82
C PHE A 88 28.32 18.08 -8.15
N PRO A 89 27.61 19.22 -8.05
CA PRO A 89 28.09 20.37 -7.29
C PRO A 89 28.48 19.99 -5.85
N PRO A 90 29.53 20.58 -5.26
CA PRO A 90 30.01 20.21 -3.93
C PRO A 90 29.00 20.51 -2.82
N ASP A 91 28.11 21.49 -3.04
CA ASP A 91 27.02 21.90 -2.17
C ASP A 91 25.71 21.13 -2.42
N ALA A 92 25.66 20.23 -3.41
CA ALA A 92 24.45 19.47 -3.74
C ALA A 92 23.94 18.64 -2.56
N HIS A 93 24.84 18.04 -1.78
CA HIS A 93 24.47 17.25 -0.60
C HIS A 93 23.66 18.07 0.42
N SER A 94 24.18 19.23 0.86
CA SER A 94 23.50 20.07 1.83
C SER A 94 22.20 20.64 1.27
N LEU A 95 22.22 21.14 0.03
CA LEU A 95 21.03 21.72 -0.60
C LEU A 95 19.90 20.71 -0.79
N LEU A 96 20.23 19.46 -1.18
CA LEU A 96 19.23 18.40 -1.32
C LEU A 96 18.61 18.04 0.03
N SER A 97 19.43 17.91 1.07
CA SER A 97 18.94 17.66 2.42
C SER A 97 18.01 18.79 2.89
N ASP A 98 18.38 20.05 2.66
CA ASP A 98 17.56 21.21 3.05
C ASP A 98 16.22 21.23 2.30
N PHE A 99 16.23 21.01 0.98
CA PHE A 99 14.99 21.03 0.18
C PHE A 99 14.05 19.86 0.50
N LEU A 100 14.59 18.65 0.68
CA LEU A 100 13.77 17.47 0.91
C LEU A 100 13.27 17.37 2.36
N SER A 101 14.03 17.88 3.35
CA SER A 101 13.59 17.95 4.75
C SER A 101 12.52 19.02 5.00
N ALA A 102 12.38 20.01 4.11
CA ALA A 102 11.33 21.01 4.18
C ALA A 102 9.93 20.48 3.80
N ALA A 103 9.85 19.27 3.22
CA ALA A 103 8.58 18.67 2.86
C ALA A 103 7.79 18.25 4.12
N ALA A 104 6.53 18.68 4.21
CA ALA A 104 5.65 18.31 5.31
C ALA A 104 5.23 16.83 5.24
N PRO A 105 4.91 16.18 6.38
CA PRO A 105 4.30 14.86 6.39
C PRO A 105 3.04 14.84 5.53
N THR A 106 2.90 13.82 4.71
CA THR A 106 1.76 13.65 3.79
C THR A 106 1.02 12.36 4.12
N ALA A 107 -0.31 12.38 4.08
CA ALA A 107 -1.11 11.17 4.28
C ALA A 107 -0.97 10.24 3.08
N PHE A 108 -1.01 8.92 3.31
CA PHE A 108 -1.21 7.98 2.20
C PHE A 108 -2.57 8.24 1.55
N GLN A 109 -2.58 8.32 0.22
CA GLN A 109 -3.78 8.66 -0.55
C GLN A 109 -4.42 7.44 -1.20
N VAL A 110 -5.70 7.56 -1.53
CA VAL A 110 -6.50 6.52 -2.19
C VAL A 110 -7.16 7.12 -3.43
N ILE A 111 -6.97 6.49 -4.59
CA ILE A 111 -7.46 6.95 -5.90
C ILE A 111 -8.96 6.64 -6.11
N THR A 112 -9.58 5.81 -5.27
CA THR A 112 -10.90 5.20 -5.48
C THR A 112 -11.94 6.11 -6.17
N PRO A 113 -12.37 5.79 -7.40
CA PRO A 113 -13.29 6.59 -8.21
C PRO A 113 -14.76 6.20 -7.97
N PHE A 114 -15.11 5.61 -6.82
CA PHE A 114 -16.43 5.02 -6.59
C PHE A 114 -17.25 5.95 -5.68
N ASP A 115 -18.30 6.55 -6.24
CA ASP A 115 -19.27 7.46 -5.61
C ASP A 115 -20.08 6.86 -4.43
N SER A 116 -19.65 5.75 -3.85
CA SER A 116 -20.31 5.14 -2.69
C SER A 116 -19.84 5.82 -1.41
N LEU A 117 -20.56 6.88 -1.01
CA LEU A 117 -20.71 7.41 0.35
C LEU A 117 -19.44 7.44 1.23
N SER A 118 -18.88 8.64 1.40
CA SER A 118 -18.04 9.05 2.56
C SER A 118 -16.65 8.44 2.75
N LEU A 119 -16.07 7.75 1.77
CA LEU A 119 -14.67 7.33 1.88
C LEU A 119 -13.72 8.51 1.66
N SER A 120 -12.94 8.85 2.69
CA SER A 120 -11.85 9.82 2.58
C SER A 120 -10.81 9.32 1.57
N HIS A 121 -10.35 10.21 0.69
CA HIS A 121 -9.22 9.94 -0.20
C HIS A 121 -7.87 9.88 0.53
N SER A 122 -7.85 10.08 1.84
CA SER A 122 -6.67 9.97 2.70
C SER A 122 -6.84 8.90 3.79
N LEU A 123 -5.77 8.16 4.05
CA LEU A 123 -5.65 7.25 5.19
C LEU A 123 -5.10 8.01 6.41
N PHE A 124 -5.32 7.47 7.61
CA PHE A 124 -4.84 8.10 8.85
C PHE A 124 -3.32 8.14 9.01
N LEU A 125 -2.59 7.22 8.39
CA LEU A 125 -1.14 7.17 8.49
C LEU A 125 -0.51 8.19 7.54
N SER A 126 0.31 9.07 8.09
CA SER A 126 1.19 9.95 7.30
C SER A 126 2.53 9.27 6.98
N HIS A 127 3.25 9.78 6.01
CA HIS A 127 4.61 9.36 5.67
C HIS A 127 5.54 10.55 5.52
N THR A 128 6.83 10.30 5.79
CA THR A 128 7.92 11.27 5.64
C THR A 128 9.11 10.61 4.95
N LEU A 129 9.87 11.41 4.19
CA LEU A 129 11.09 10.96 3.55
C LEU A 129 12.27 11.19 4.49
N HIS A 130 12.99 10.11 4.84
CA HIS A 130 14.28 10.19 5.51
C HIS A 130 15.38 9.88 4.50
N LEU A 131 16.28 10.83 4.26
CA LEU A 131 17.27 10.74 3.19
C LEU A 131 18.68 10.52 3.77
N ASP A 132 19.34 9.46 3.33
CA ASP A 132 20.74 9.18 3.64
C ASP A 132 21.59 9.32 2.37
N ILE A 133 22.39 10.38 2.26
CA ILE A 133 23.15 10.66 1.03
C ILE A 133 24.57 10.10 1.16
N THR A 134 24.94 9.23 0.22
CA THR A 134 26.32 8.78 0.01
C THR A 134 27.05 9.75 -0.92
N PRO A 135 28.15 10.39 -0.47
CA PRO A 135 28.84 11.40 -1.26
C PRO A 135 29.54 10.80 -2.49
N SER A 136 29.62 11.58 -3.57
CA SER A 136 30.20 11.12 -4.85
C SER A 136 31.66 10.65 -4.74
N ARG A 137 32.44 11.23 -3.82
CA ARG A 137 33.87 10.86 -3.62
C ARG A 137 34.06 9.40 -3.21
N SER A 138 33.15 8.86 -2.39
CA SER A 138 33.23 7.45 -1.96
C SER A 138 32.87 6.46 -3.06
N LEU A 139 32.26 6.93 -4.16
CA LEU A 139 31.78 6.12 -5.27
C LEU A 139 32.59 6.34 -6.57
N SER A 140 33.79 6.93 -6.46
CA SER A 140 34.62 7.28 -7.63
C SER A 140 35.02 6.08 -8.49
N SER A 141 35.29 4.92 -7.89
CA SER A 141 35.60 3.68 -8.62
C SER A 141 34.40 3.16 -9.42
N LEU A 142 33.21 3.12 -8.80
CA LEU A 142 31.95 2.75 -9.44
C LEU A 142 31.59 3.72 -10.57
N SER A 143 31.72 5.02 -10.31
CA SER A 143 31.48 6.07 -11.32
C SER A 143 32.43 5.92 -12.51
N SER A 144 33.71 5.59 -12.29
CA SER A 144 34.68 5.37 -13.37
C SER A 144 34.31 4.14 -14.22
N LEU A 145 33.96 3.03 -13.58
CA LEU A 145 33.55 1.80 -14.25
C LEU A 145 32.30 2.00 -15.11
N LEU A 146 31.27 2.67 -14.55
CA LEU A 146 30.05 3.01 -15.29
C LEU A 146 30.35 3.92 -16.48
N THR A 147 31.17 4.95 -16.27
CA THR A 147 31.58 5.88 -17.34
C THR A 147 32.28 5.14 -18.47
N GLN A 148 33.24 4.26 -18.16
CA GLN A 148 33.98 3.48 -19.16
C GLN A 148 33.06 2.53 -19.93
N THR A 149 32.17 1.82 -19.22
CA THR A 149 31.25 0.84 -19.81
C THR A 149 30.25 1.52 -20.73
N LEU A 150 29.63 2.60 -20.26
CA LEU A 150 28.68 3.38 -21.05
C LEU A 150 29.35 4.03 -22.27
N THR A 151 30.55 4.59 -22.09
CA THR A 151 31.37 5.13 -23.19
C THR A 151 31.68 4.09 -24.25
N SER A 152 32.03 2.87 -23.85
CA SER A 152 32.28 1.75 -24.76
C SER A 152 31.02 1.38 -25.54
N SER A 153 29.88 1.26 -24.85
CA SER A 153 28.59 0.91 -25.43
C SER A 153 28.09 1.97 -26.42
N ILE A 154 28.22 3.26 -26.10
CA ILE A 154 27.85 4.36 -26.99
C ILE A 154 28.68 4.36 -28.28
N ARG A 155 29.99 4.04 -28.19
CA ARG A 155 30.89 3.99 -29.35
C ARG A 155 30.62 2.78 -30.25
N SER A 156 30.23 1.65 -29.67
CA SER A 156 29.93 0.43 -30.44
C SER A 156 28.52 0.43 -31.04
N THR A 157 27.59 1.19 -30.46
CA THR A 157 26.20 1.23 -30.91
C THR A 157 26.07 2.03 -32.21
N PRO A 158 25.57 1.42 -33.30
CA PRO A 158 25.37 2.12 -34.55
C PRO A 158 24.24 3.16 -34.41
N SER A 159 24.36 4.26 -35.14
CA SER A 159 23.28 5.26 -35.19
C SER A 159 22.11 4.73 -35.99
N SER A 160 20.91 4.92 -35.45
CA SER A 160 19.67 4.61 -36.16
C SER A 160 19.33 5.74 -37.13
N LEU A 161 18.88 5.39 -38.34
CA LEU A 161 18.25 6.35 -39.26
C LEU A 161 16.87 6.80 -38.78
N ARG A 162 16.31 6.12 -37.78
CA ARG A 162 14.92 6.22 -37.35
C ARG A 162 14.76 7.00 -36.04
N SER A 163 15.80 7.04 -35.21
CA SER A 163 15.77 7.70 -33.92
C SER A 163 16.95 8.66 -33.80
N PRO A 164 16.75 9.89 -33.29
CA PRO A 164 17.86 10.78 -32.95
C PRO A 164 18.64 10.30 -31.71
N LEU A 165 18.08 9.35 -30.94
CA LEU A 165 18.69 8.76 -29.76
C LEU A 165 19.33 7.41 -30.10
N LEU A 166 20.57 7.19 -29.64
CA LEU A 166 21.17 5.86 -29.56
C LEU A 166 20.44 5.01 -28.52
N THR A 167 20.15 3.76 -28.86
CA THR A 167 19.44 2.84 -27.98
C THR A 167 20.43 1.93 -27.26
N ILE A 168 20.59 2.13 -25.95
CA ILE A 168 21.50 1.36 -25.11
C ILE A 168 20.70 0.37 -24.25
N PRO A 169 21.06 -0.91 -24.14
CA PRO A 169 20.38 -1.82 -23.22
C PRO A 169 20.55 -1.36 -21.77
N HIS A 170 19.46 -1.30 -20.99
CA HIS A 170 19.50 -0.91 -19.57
C HIS A 170 20.45 -1.80 -18.73
N SER A 171 20.57 -3.08 -19.08
CA SER A 171 21.48 -4.04 -18.42
C SER A 171 22.95 -3.58 -18.41
N THR A 172 23.36 -2.76 -19.39
CA THR A 172 24.71 -2.17 -19.44
C THR A 172 25.08 -1.42 -18.16
N VAL A 173 24.08 -0.77 -17.55
CA VAL A 173 24.23 -0.02 -16.29
C VAL A 173 23.71 -0.83 -15.12
N ASP A 174 22.58 -1.49 -15.29
CA ASP A 174 21.89 -2.22 -14.23
C ASP A 174 22.76 -3.34 -13.63
N ASP A 175 23.46 -4.12 -14.46
CA ASP A 175 24.29 -5.24 -13.99
C ASP A 175 25.40 -4.78 -13.02
N ILE A 176 25.98 -3.60 -13.29
CA ILE A 176 27.03 -2.99 -12.45
C ILE A 176 26.44 -2.45 -11.14
N ILE A 177 25.29 -1.77 -11.23
CA ILE A 177 24.61 -1.23 -10.05
C ILE A 177 24.10 -2.36 -9.16
N GLN A 178 23.56 -3.44 -9.74
CA GLN A 178 23.10 -4.62 -9.04
C GLN A 178 24.23 -5.28 -8.25
N ASP A 179 25.39 -5.48 -8.87
CA ASP A 179 26.57 -6.04 -8.21
C ASP A 179 27.02 -5.18 -7.03
N HIS A 180 27.05 -3.85 -7.21
CA HIS A 180 27.36 -2.93 -6.12
C HIS A 180 26.33 -2.96 -4.99
N PHE A 181 25.04 -2.95 -5.32
CA PHE A 181 23.95 -3.03 -4.34
C PHE A 181 24.04 -4.31 -3.50
N ARG A 182 24.29 -5.47 -4.13
CA ARG A 182 24.45 -6.76 -3.43
C ARG A 182 25.70 -6.80 -2.56
N LYS A 183 26.79 -6.16 -2.97
CA LYS A 183 28.01 -6.03 -2.15
C LYS A 183 27.80 -5.16 -0.91
N GLN A 184 27.04 -4.08 -1.04
CA GLN A 184 26.70 -3.21 0.10
C GLN A 184 25.66 -3.85 1.03
N ASN A 185 24.80 -4.72 0.49
CA ASN A 185 23.71 -5.37 1.20
C ASN A 185 23.89 -6.89 1.17
N PRO A 186 24.77 -7.46 2.03
CA PRO A 186 24.96 -8.91 2.11
C PRO A 186 23.73 -9.64 2.69
N ASN A 187 22.80 -8.91 3.31
CA ASN A 187 21.53 -9.45 3.74
C ASN A 187 20.54 -9.45 2.54
N PRO A 188 19.89 -10.58 2.21
CA PRO A 188 18.93 -10.67 1.09
C PRO A 188 17.78 -9.65 1.15
N ASN A 189 17.45 -9.09 2.32
CA ASN A 189 16.39 -8.09 2.48
C ASN A 189 16.95 -6.83 3.13
N PRO A 190 17.43 -5.84 2.37
CA PRO A 190 17.78 -4.55 2.95
C PRO A 190 16.53 -3.83 3.45
N ASN A 191 16.61 -3.28 4.66
CA ASN A 191 15.54 -2.52 5.31
C ASN A 191 15.40 -1.08 4.77
N HIS A 192 16.03 -0.77 3.65
CA HIS A 192 16.09 0.55 3.03
C HIS A 192 16.16 0.41 1.51
N VAL A 193 15.75 1.46 0.80
CA VAL A 193 15.75 1.52 -0.66
C VAL A 193 16.94 2.36 -1.12
N HIS A 194 17.60 1.96 -2.22
CA HIS A 194 18.71 2.73 -2.79
C HIS A 194 18.30 3.41 -4.10
N LEU A 195 18.58 4.71 -4.22
CA LEU A 195 18.47 5.47 -5.46
C LEU A 195 19.87 5.82 -5.96
N TYR A 196 20.20 5.44 -7.19
CA TYR A 196 21.44 5.83 -7.85
C TYR A 196 21.16 6.93 -8.88
N LEU A 197 21.67 8.14 -8.63
CA LEU A 197 21.58 9.25 -9.58
C LEU A 197 22.88 9.34 -10.38
N LEU A 198 22.76 9.14 -11.69
CA LEU A 198 23.89 9.14 -12.60
C LEU A 198 24.02 10.51 -13.28
N ASN A 199 25.15 11.16 -13.09
CA ASN A 199 25.59 12.34 -13.83
C ASN A 199 27.02 12.14 -14.32
N LEU A 200 27.22 11.06 -15.08
CA LEU A 200 28.54 10.60 -15.51
C LEU A 200 29.15 11.62 -16.50
N PRO A 201 30.45 11.95 -16.41
CA PRO A 201 31.05 13.02 -17.21
C PRO A 201 30.87 12.77 -18.71
N PRO A 202 30.70 13.85 -19.51
CA PRO A 202 30.44 13.72 -20.93
C PRO A 202 31.64 13.06 -21.65
N LEU A 203 31.35 12.24 -22.65
CA LEU A 203 32.32 11.99 -23.72
C LEU A 203 32.66 13.34 -24.39
N SER A 204 33.81 13.42 -25.05
CA SER A 204 34.04 14.42 -26.09
C SER A 204 32.94 14.25 -27.16
N ASP A 205 31.93 15.13 -27.15
CA ASP A 205 30.77 15.21 -28.06
C ASP A 205 29.92 13.91 -28.18
N PRO A 206 29.20 13.48 -27.13
CA PRO A 206 28.40 12.26 -27.16
C PRO A 206 27.12 12.46 -27.97
N LYS A 207 26.84 11.51 -28.87
CA LYS A 207 25.50 11.37 -29.45
C LYS A 207 24.47 11.17 -28.32
N PRO A 208 23.30 11.82 -28.39
CA PRO A 208 22.20 11.56 -27.46
C PRO A 208 21.85 10.08 -27.38
N TYR A 209 21.59 9.56 -26.18
CA TYR A 209 21.29 8.16 -25.95
C TYR A 209 20.16 7.98 -24.95
N ALA A 210 19.47 6.85 -25.00
CA ALA A 210 18.46 6.44 -24.03
C ALA A 210 18.44 4.91 -23.89
N TYR A 211 17.77 4.41 -22.86
CA TYR A 211 17.80 3.00 -22.50
C TYR A 211 16.64 2.21 -23.10
N THR A 212 16.90 1.01 -23.63
CA THR A 212 15.85 0.03 -23.98
C THR A 212 15.70 -1.03 -22.90
N TYR A 213 14.45 -1.46 -22.71
CA TYR A 213 14.05 -2.46 -21.71
C TYR A 213 13.75 -3.82 -22.32
N SER A 214 13.65 -3.91 -23.64
CA SER A 214 13.36 -5.15 -24.36
C SER A 214 14.36 -5.40 -25.50
N PRO A 215 14.68 -6.66 -25.82
CA PRO A 215 15.65 -7.01 -26.86
C PRO A 215 15.07 -6.78 -28.27
N GLY A 216 15.91 -6.29 -29.20
CA GLY A 216 15.53 -6.02 -30.59
C GLY A 216 15.31 -4.52 -30.89
N GLU A 217 15.36 -4.16 -32.17
CA GLU A 217 15.24 -2.76 -32.63
C GLU A 217 13.81 -2.33 -32.94
N SER A 218 13.55 -1.02 -32.91
CA SER A 218 12.30 -0.44 -33.41
C SER A 218 12.16 -0.64 -34.92
N SER A 219 10.96 -1.01 -35.36
CA SER A 219 10.58 -1.15 -36.77
C SER A 219 9.48 -0.15 -37.17
N PRO A 220 9.16 0.04 -38.45
CA PRO A 220 8.02 0.88 -38.84
C PRO A 220 6.68 0.32 -38.35
N ALA A 221 6.60 -0.99 -38.09
CA ALA A 221 5.43 -1.67 -37.56
C ALA A 221 5.45 -1.80 -36.01
N PHE A 222 6.57 -1.44 -35.36
CA PHE A 222 6.74 -1.63 -33.92
C PHE A 222 7.65 -0.57 -33.31
N THR A 223 7.07 0.32 -32.51
CA THR A 223 7.80 1.39 -31.83
C THR A 223 8.18 0.94 -30.43
N LYS A 224 9.50 0.90 -30.15
CA LYS A 224 10.01 0.69 -28.80
C LYS A 224 10.30 2.00 -28.12
N CYS A 225 9.68 2.20 -26.97
CA CYS A 225 9.96 3.35 -26.14
C CYS A 225 11.28 3.13 -25.40
N SER A 226 12.17 4.11 -25.49
CA SER A 226 13.41 4.18 -24.72
C SER A 226 13.24 5.12 -23.54
N GLY A 227 13.91 4.86 -22.41
CA GLY A 227 13.80 5.61 -21.15
C GLY A 227 15.12 6.11 -20.56
N THR A 228 15.04 6.77 -19.40
CA THR A 228 16.20 7.39 -18.70
C THR A 228 16.46 6.80 -17.31
N PHE A 229 15.62 5.88 -16.86
CA PHE A 229 15.70 5.27 -15.52
C PHE A 229 15.40 3.78 -15.58
N PHE A 230 15.68 3.05 -14.51
CA PHE A 230 15.22 1.67 -14.37
C PHE A 230 14.91 1.35 -12.91
N THR A 231 13.85 0.58 -12.71
CA THR A 231 13.41 0.08 -11.40
C THR A 231 13.73 -1.41 -11.32
N SER A 232 14.52 -1.84 -10.33
CA SER A 232 14.94 -3.23 -10.24
C SER A 232 13.89 -4.14 -9.58
N GLY A 233 14.06 -5.45 -9.72
CA GLY A 233 13.36 -6.44 -8.89
C GLY A 233 13.80 -6.39 -7.41
N ASP A 234 15.02 -5.95 -7.16
CA ASP A 234 15.58 -5.69 -5.82
C ASP A 234 15.29 -4.22 -5.40
N ARG A 235 15.44 -3.88 -4.10
CA ARG A 235 15.13 -2.55 -3.53
C ARG A 235 16.12 -1.44 -3.94
N TYR A 236 16.37 -1.29 -5.23
CA TYR A 236 17.07 -0.17 -5.81
C TYR A 236 16.49 0.25 -7.15
N PHE A 237 16.77 1.49 -7.53
CA PHE A 237 16.49 2.03 -8.84
C PHE A 237 17.54 3.07 -9.19
N TRP A 238 17.66 3.38 -10.48
CA TRP A 238 18.63 4.37 -10.94
C TRP A 238 18.01 5.30 -11.97
N ILE A 239 18.49 6.54 -11.99
CA ILE A 239 18.08 7.59 -12.93
C ILE A 239 19.34 8.18 -13.55
N ASP A 240 19.42 8.15 -14.87
CA ASP A 240 20.49 8.77 -15.64
C ASP A 240 20.07 10.17 -16.11
N LEU A 241 20.67 11.19 -15.50
CA LEU A 241 20.37 12.59 -15.79
C LEU A 241 20.86 13.03 -17.17
N ARG A 242 21.75 12.25 -17.80
CA ARG A 242 22.32 12.55 -19.12
C ARG A 242 21.72 11.74 -20.26
N ALA A 243 20.93 10.72 -19.95
CA ALA A 243 20.12 10.04 -20.94
C ALA A 243 18.98 10.96 -21.42
N GLY A 244 18.64 10.87 -22.72
CA GLY A 244 17.62 11.67 -23.38
C GLY A 244 18.19 12.79 -24.26
N PRO A 245 17.40 13.84 -24.56
CA PRO A 245 16.03 14.06 -24.08
C PRO A 245 15.05 13.08 -24.72
N VAL A 246 14.19 12.53 -23.87
CA VAL A 246 13.08 11.63 -24.24
C VAL A 246 11.76 12.40 -24.22
N ASP A 247 10.75 11.85 -24.87
CA ASP A 247 9.37 12.36 -24.86
C ASP A 247 8.38 11.19 -24.82
N TYR A 248 7.35 11.29 -23.98
CA TYR A 248 6.26 10.31 -23.88
C TYR A 248 4.94 11.00 -23.61
N GLY A 249 3.84 10.41 -24.02
CA GLY A 249 2.53 10.80 -23.57
C GLY A 249 1.47 10.67 -24.65
N PRO A 250 0.30 11.25 -24.44
CA PRO A 250 -0.73 11.35 -25.46
C PRO A 250 -0.20 12.12 -26.68
N ALA A 251 -0.41 11.57 -27.88
CA ALA A 251 0.14 12.13 -29.11
C ALA A 251 -0.58 13.43 -29.56
N ILE A 252 -1.81 13.65 -29.09
CA ILE A 252 -2.69 14.71 -29.60
C ILE A 252 -3.32 15.51 -28.48
N SER A 253 -3.96 14.82 -27.52
CA SER A 253 -4.65 15.45 -26.40
C SER A 253 -4.67 14.53 -25.20
N GLY A 254 -4.41 15.07 -24.03
CA GLY A 254 -4.45 14.37 -22.76
C GLY A 254 -3.39 14.91 -21.81
N ASP A 255 -3.49 14.51 -20.55
CA ASP A 255 -2.58 14.95 -19.50
C ASP A 255 -1.36 14.04 -19.35
N GLY A 256 -0.40 14.46 -18.54
CA GLY A 256 0.77 13.66 -18.18
C GLY A 256 1.84 13.54 -19.26
N VAL A 257 1.74 14.30 -20.35
CA VAL A 257 2.77 14.33 -21.39
C VAL A 257 4.10 14.80 -20.80
N ILE A 258 5.16 14.09 -21.15
CA ILE A 258 6.55 14.51 -20.95
C ILE A 258 7.05 15.02 -22.29
N PRO A 259 7.08 16.34 -22.49
CA PRO A 259 7.61 16.91 -23.70
C PRO A 259 9.13 16.84 -23.72
N ARG A 260 9.67 16.86 -24.94
CA ARG A 260 11.10 16.71 -25.19
C ARG A 260 11.89 17.82 -24.50
N GLY A 261 12.73 17.43 -23.54
CA GLY A 261 13.63 18.36 -22.85
C GLY A 261 13.00 19.10 -21.68
N GLU A 262 11.81 18.70 -21.20
CA GLU A 262 11.24 19.21 -19.94
C GLU A 262 11.38 18.20 -18.78
N PHE A 263 12.08 17.08 -19.00
CA PHE A 263 12.43 16.15 -17.92
C PHE A 263 13.53 16.75 -17.04
N HIS A 264 13.18 17.16 -15.82
CA HIS A 264 14.10 17.72 -14.85
C HIS A 264 14.87 16.62 -14.10
N PRO A 265 16.17 16.81 -13.81
CA PRO A 265 17.03 17.95 -14.13
C PRO A 265 17.66 17.88 -15.55
N LEU A 266 17.82 19.05 -16.16
CA LEU A 266 18.14 19.29 -17.57
C LEU A 266 19.60 19.01 -18.00
N ALA A 267 20.29 18.04 -17.39
CA ALA A 267 21.73 17.83 -17.63
C ALA A 267 22.05 17.40 -19.07
N ALA A 268 21.14 16.70 -19.76
CA ALA A 268 21.27 16.31 -21.16
C ALA A 268 21.14 17.48 -22.17
N VAL A 269 20.39 18.54 -21.83
CA VAL A 269 20.01 19.61 -22.79
C VAL A 269 20.75 20.93 -22.53
N HIS A 270 21.01 21.28 -21.27
CA HIS A 270 21.55 22.61 -20.92
C HIS A 270 22.99 22.61 -20.41
N GLY A 271 23.64 21.44 -20.34
CA GLY A 271 25.01 21.34 -19.84
C GLY A 271 25.10 21.67 -18.35
N ARG A 272 26.16 22.38 -17.93
CA ARG A 272 26.34 22.72 -16.51
C ARG A 272 25.28 23.73 -16.05
N PRO A 273 24.58 23.47 -14.94
CA PRO A 273 23.55 24.38 -14.43
C PRO A 273 24.14 25.76 -14.09
N LYS A 274 23.39 26.82 -14.43
CA LYS A 274 23.80 28.22 -14.15
C LYS A 274 23.84 28.55 -12.65
N SER A 275 23.18 27.75 -11.82
CA SER A 275 23.15 27.87 -10.36
C SER A 275 23.11 26.48 -9.72
N SER A 276 23.97 26.23 -8.72
CA SER A 276 23.94 25.00 -7.93
C SER A 276 22.63 24.81 -7.18
N LYS A 277 22.06 25.92 -6.67
CA LYS A 277 20.77 25.93 -5.97
C LYS A 277 19.60 25.52 -6.86
N ALA A 278 19.55 26.05 -8.09
CA ALA A 278 18.51 25.68 -9.04
C ALA A 278 18.60 24.20 -9.44
N PHE A 279 19.81 23.70 -9.69
CA PHE A 279 20.04 22.29 -9.98
C PHE A 279 19.63 21.37 -8.84
N ALA A 280 19.98 21.72 -7.60
CA ALA A 280 19.59 20.96 -6.42
C ALA A 280 18.06 21.00 -6.20
N ALA A 281 17.38 22.10 -6.51
CA ALA A 281 15.92 22.20 -6.41
C ALA A 281 15.22 21.28 -7.42
N ASP A 282 15.66 21.29 -8.69
CA ASP A 282 15.15 20.40 -9.73
C ASP A 282 15.37 18.92 -9.34
N LEU A 283 16.56 18.61 -8.81
CA LEU A 283 16.88 17.26 -8.39
C LEU A 283 16.08 16.83 -7.16
N ALA A 284 15.83 17.73 -6.21
CA ALA A 284 14.94 17.47 -5.09
C ALA A 284 13.51 17.20 -5.58
N SER A 285 13.00 17.95 -6.56
CA SER A 285 11.69 17.69 -7.17
C SER A 285 11.62 16.31 -7.83
N LEU A 286 12.66 15.92 -8.58
CA LEU A 286 12.74 14.58 -9.17
C LEU A 286 12.75 13.48 -8.11
N ILE A 287 13.56 13.62 -7.06
CA ILE A 287 13.63 12.65 -5.95
C ILE A 287 12.29 12.57 -5.23
N TRP A 288 11.63 13.70 -5.00
CA TRP A 288 10.31 13.75 -4.37
C TRP A 288 9.23 13.08 -5.22
N SER A 289 9.25 13.29 -6.54
CA SER A 289 8.36 12.60 -7.47
C SER A 289 8.60 11.08 -7.44
N ALA A 290 9.87 10.64 -7.51
CA ALA A 290 10.23 9.22 -7.42
C ALA A 290 9.80 8.61 -6.08
N TYR A 291 9.97 9.33 -4.97
CA TYR A 291 9.53 8.91 -3.64
C TYR A 291 8.02 8.64 -3.60
N ASN A 292 7.22 9.59 -4.10
CA ASN A 292 5.76 9.46 -4.10
C ASN A 292 5.24 8.35 -5.02
N VAL A 293 6.00 7.93 -6.04
CA VAL A 293 5.55 6.86 -6.95
C VAL A 293 6.14 5.49 -6.61
N PHE A 294 7.39 5.44 -6.17
CA PHE A 294 8.09 4.17 -5.94
C PHE A 294 8.05 3.69 -4.49
N LEU A 295 8.04 4.62 -3.52
CA LEU A 295 8.14 4.28 -2.10
C LEU A 295 6.83 4.51 -1.36
N ALA A 296 6.10 5.57 -1.69
CA ALA A 296 4.81 5.92 -1.10
C ALA A 296 3.67 6.14 -2.13
N PRO A 297 3.48 5.26 -3.13
CA PRO A 297 2.37 5.41 -4.09
C PRO A 297 1.00 5.40 -3.41
N SER A 298 0.09 6.16 -4.02
CA SER A 298 -1.34 6.09 -3.75
C SER A 298 -1.87 4.65 -3.87
N LEU A 299 -2.87 4.32 -3.04
CA LEU A 299 -3.59 3.05 -3.13
C LEU A 299 -4.66 3.16 -4.21
N ARG A 300 -4.75 2.18 -5.10
CA ARG A 300 -5.82 2.13 -6.11
C ARG A 300 -7.18 1.88 -5.48
N ILE A 301 -7.21 0.93 -4.54
CA ILE A 301 -8.36 0.52 -3.72
C ILE A 301 -7.86 0.03 -2.35
N PRO A 302 -8.65 0.17 -1.27
CA PRO A 302 -8.39 -0.53 -0.02
C PRO A 302 -8.51 -2.04 -0.18
N VAL A 303 -7.60 -2.79 0.43
CA VAL A 303 -7.49 -4.25 0.28
C VAL A 303 -7.32 -4.89 1.66
N PRO A 304 -8.32 -5.62 2.19
CA PRO A 304 -8.15 -6.36 3.44
C PRO A 304 -7.17 -7.52 3.29
N PHE A 305 -6.58 -7.94 4.42
CA PHE A 305 -5.77 -9.15 4.50
C PHE A 305 -6.66 -10.39 4.42
N GLU A 306 -6.35 -11.29 3.49
CA GLU A 306 -7.02 -12.57 3.31
C GLU A 306 -5.96 -13.65 3.08
N ASN A 307 -6.12 -14.81 3.72
CA ASN A 307 -5.15 -15.92 3.61
C ASN A 307 -5.21 -16.64 2.26
N SER A 308 -6.42 -16.79 1.71
CA SER A 308 -6.67 -17.48 0.45
C SER A 308 -6.97 -16.44 -0.62
N LEU A 309 -6.08 -16.33 -1.60
CA LEU A 309 -6.22 -15.45 -2.77
C LEU A 309 -6.41 -16.33 -4.01
N THR A 310 -7.49 -16.11 -4.75
CA THR A 310 -7.80 -16.87 -5.96
C THR A 310 -8.07 -15.95 -7.13
N VAL A 311 -7.32 -16.11 -8.21
CA VAL A 311 -7.59 -15.47 -9.50
C VAL A 311 -8.32 -16.49 -10.39
N GLN A 312 -9.51 -16.13 -10.86
CA GLN A 312 -10.33 -17.00 -11.72
C GLN A 312 -10.35 -16.44 -13.13
N PHE A 313 -9.62 -17.05 -14.05
CA PHE A 313 -9.69 -16.71 -15.46
C PHE A 313 -10.94 -17.30 -16.08
N ILE A 314 -11.82 -16.45 -16.59
CA ILE A 314 -13.04 -16.82 -17.31
C ILE A 314 -12.80 -16.42 -18.77
N HIS A 315 -12.32 -17.38 -19.55
CA HIS A 315 -11.98 -17.18 -20.95
C HIS A 315 -13.22 -17.35 -21.83
N ILE A 316 -13.71 -16.25 -22.38
CA ILE A 316 -14.88 -16.21 -23.25
C ILE A 316 -14.35 -16.21 -24.69
N HIS A 317 -14.43 -17.36 -25.35
CA HIS A 317 -13.74 -17.59 -26.62
C HIS A 317 -14.69 -17.96 -27.76
N SER A 318 -14.23 -17.75 -29.00
CA SER A 318 -14.93 -18.19 -30.19
C SER A 318 -14.78 -19.70 -30.45
N ASP A 319 -15.65 -20.28 -31.28
CA ASP A 319 -15.61 -21.71 -31.62
C ASP A 319 -14.38 -22.11 -32.46
N PHE A 320 -13.64 -21.15 -33.03
CA PHE A 320 -12.54 -21.40 -33.96
C PHE A 320 -11.15 -21.51 -33.28
N ASP A 321 -11.03 -21.19 -31.99
CA ASP A 321 -9.74 -21.04 -31.31
C ASP A 321 -9.25 -22.30 -30.58
N SER A 322 -9.06 -23.41 -31.32
CA SER A 322 -8.20 -24.50 -30.84
C SER A 322 -6.70 -24.23 -31.09
N THR A 323 -6.36 -23.20 -31.87
CA THR A 323 -4.97 -22.87 -32.28
C THR A 323 -4.53 -21.40 -32.06
N GLY A 324 -5.44 -20.49 -31.69
CA GLY A 324 -5.20 -19.04 -31.57
C GLY A 324 -4.82 -18.49 -30.18
N SER A 325 -4.18 -19.29 -29.33
CA SER A 325 -3.74 -18.86 -27.98
C SER A 325 -2.49 -17.97 -27.96
N SER A 326 -2.01 -17.50 -29.12
CA SER A 326 -0.86 -16.59 -29.18
C SER A 326 -1.20 -15.28 -28.44
N GLY A 327 -0.35 -14.86 -27.50
CA GLY A 327 -0.59 -13.68 -26.66
C GLY A 327 -1.60 -13.86 -25.52
N LEU A 328 -1.97 -15.11 -25.19
CA LEU A 328 -2.74 -15.44 -23.99
C LEU A 328 -2.21 -16.72 -23.33
N ASP A 329 -0.99 -16.63 -22.80
CA ASP A 329 -0.39 -17.69 -21.98
C ASP A 329 -0.69 -17.49 -20.49
N TRP A 330 -1.68 -18.25 -19.98
CA TRP A 330 -2.04 -18.25 -18.56
C TRP A 330 -0.83 -18.58 -17.67
N LYS A 331 0.05 -19.51 -18.08
CA LYS A 331 1.21 -19.89 -17.28
C LYS A 331 2.22 -18.75 -17.19
N LEU A 332 2.36 -17.96 -18.26
CA LEU A 332 3.22 -16.77 -18.27
C LEU A 332 2.69 -15.71 -17.29
N ILE A 333 1.38 -15.47 -17.26
CA ILE A 333 0.72 -14.59 -16.29
C ILE A 333 0.93 -15.12 -14.86
N GLU A 334 0.67 -16.40 -14.62
CA GLU A 334 0.90 -17.03 -13.31
C GLU A 334 2.36 -16.92 -12.86
N LYS A 335 3.31 -17.12 -13.79
CA LYS A 335 4.74 -17.04 -13.53
C LYS A 335 5.14 -15.66 -13.01
N SER A 336 4.54 -14.59 -13.52
CA SER A 336 4.80 -13.22 -13.04
C SER A 336 4.46 -13.00 -11.56
N PHE A 337 3.57 -13.84 -11.00
CA PHE A 337 3.20 -13.82 -9.59
C PHE A 337 3.88 -14.92 -8.76
N ARG A 338 4.28 -16.04 -9.39
CA ARG A 338 4.81 -17.25 -8.71
C ARG A 338 6.34 -17.37 -8.75
N PHE A 339 7.03 -16.99 -9.82
CA PHE A 339 8.46 -17.31 -10.00
C PHE A 339 9.40 -16.49 -9.08
N GLU A 340 8.83 -15.67 -8.21
CA GLU A 340 9.54 -14.86 -7.24
C GLU A 340 9.53 -15.49 -5.82
N THR A 341 8.85 -16.63 -5.63
CA THR A 341 8.76 -17.34 -4.34
C THR A 341 9.87 -18.37 -4.10
N ASP A 342 10.70 -18.69 -5.10
CA ASP A 342 11.84 -19.61 -4.91
C ASP A 342 13.01 -18.82 -4.29
N ASN A 343 13.06 -18.83 -2.95
CA ASN A 343 14.15 -18.40 -2.07
C ASN A 343 14.36 -16.89 -1.82
N SER A 344 13.50 -15.99 -2.30
CA SER A 344 13.57 -14.57 -1.94
C SER A 344 12.35 -14.13 -1.13
N ASN A 345 12.57 -13.56 0.06
CA ASN A 345 11.53 -12.88 0.85
C ASN A 345 11.00 -11.60 0.16
N ASN A 346 11.37 -11.36 -1.10
CA ASN A 346 10.95 -10.25 -1.95
C ASN A 346 9.75 -10.59 -2.84
N GLY A 347 8.92 -11.57 -2.46
CA GLY A 347 7.69 -11.89 -3.19
C GLY A 347 6.56 -10.85 -3.04
N LEU A 348 5.44 -11.08 -3.72
CA LEU A 348 4.24 -10.24 -3.63
C LEU A 348 3.38 -10.54 -2.38
N LEU A 349 3.41 -11.80 -1.93
CA LEU A 349 2.56 -12.31 -0.86
C LEU A 349 3.06 -11.86 0.51
N LEU A 350 2.12 -11.68 1.45
CA LEU A 350 2.36 -11.27 2.83
C LEU A 350 1.91 -12.38 3.78
N GLY A 351 2.76 -12.80 4.72
CA GLY A 351 2.44 -13.84 5.69
C GLY A 351 2.14 -15.19 5.05
N ASP A 352 1.09 -15.85 5.52
CA ASP A 352 0.63 -17.16 5.06
C ASP A 352 -0.30 -17.09 3.83
N GLN A 353 -0.29 -15.96 3.11
CA GLN A 353 -1.07 -15.82 1.89
C GLN A 353 -0.74 -16.91 0.86
N ARG A 354 -1.79 -17.52 0.31
CA ARG A 354 -1.69 -18.53 -0.74
C ARG A 354 -2.41 -18.01 -1.97
N LEU A 355 -1.67 -17.95 -3.07
CA LEU A 355 -2.20 -17.55 -4.37
C LEU A 355 -2.47 -18.79 -5.25
N SER A 356 -3.72 -18.93 -5.66
CA SER A 356 -4.17 -19.95 -6.61
C SER A 356 -4.75 -19.32 -7.87
N PHE A 357 -4.59 -20.01 -8.98
CA PHE A 357 -5.15 -19.62 -10.27
C PHE A 357 -6.05 -20.76 -10.75
N LYS A 358 -7.25 -20.41 -11.21
CA LYS A 358 -8.23 -21.34 -11.77
C LYS A 358 -8.63 -20.85 -13.15
N ASN A 359 -8.71 -21.77 -14.11
CA ASN A 359 -9.02 -21.46 -15.51
C ASN A 359 -10.35 -22.10 -15.88
N TYR A 360 -11.24 -21.30 -16.44
CA TYR A 360 -12.56 -21.69 -16.93
C TYR A 360 -12.75 -21.16 -18.35
N GLY A 361 -13.56 -21.87 -19.14
CA GLY A 361 -13.86 -21.52 -20.52
C GLY A 361 -15.36 -21.40 -20.74
N ILE A 362 -15.77 -20.36 -21.45
CA ILE A 362 -17.14 -20.17 -21.93
C ILE A 362 -17.06 -19.98 -23.44
N ARG A 363 -17.89 -20.71 -24.20
CA ARG A 363 -18.06 -20.46 -25.62
C ARG A 363 -18.94 -19.24 -25.84
N PHE A 364 -18.45 -18.26 -26.58
CA PHE A 364 -19.18 -17.02 -26.85
C PHE A 364 -20.52 -17.28 -27.55
N SER A 365 -20.59 -18.29 -28.43
CA SER A 365 -21.81 -18.72 -29.13
C SER A 365 -22.89 -19.29 -28.21
N GLU A 366 -22.50 -19.83 -27.06
CA GLU A 366 -23.40 -20.44 -26.07
C GLU A 366 -23.74 -19.46 -24.92
N CYS A 367 -23.13 -18.28 -24.89
CA CYS A 367 -23.30 -17.30 -23.82
C CYS A 367 -24.13 -16.08 -24.27
N SER A 368 -25.45 -16.17 -24.12
CA SER A 368 -26.38 -15.06 -24.44
C SER A 368 -26.04 -13.79 -23.65
N ILE A 369 -25.68 -13.93 -22.38
CA ILE A 369 -25.25 -12.83 -21.50
C ILE A 369 -24.00 -12.15 -22.06
N CYS A 370 -23.00 -12.90 -22.49
CA CYS A 370 -21.76 -12.38 -23.07
C CYS A 370 -22.05 -11.59 -24.35
N SER A 371 -22.92 -12.13 -25.22
CA SER A 371 -23.32 -11.45 -26.45
C SER A 371 -24.06 -10.13 -26.18
N PHE A 372 -24.97 -10.14 -25.19
CA PHE A 372 -25.69 -8.95 -24.74
C PHE A 372 -24.74 -7.91 -24.13
N ALA A 373 -23.81 -8.36 -23.29
CA ALA A 373 -22.84 -7.51 -22.61
C ALA A 373 -21.95 -6.76 -23.61
N ILE A 374 -21.43 -7.45 -24.63
CA ILE A 374 -20.66 -6.83 -25.70
C ILE A 374 -21.53 -5.87 -26.51
N ALA A 375 -22.65 -6.32 -27.05
CA ALA A 375 -23.50 -5.49 -27.91
C ALA A 375 -24.00 -4.21 -27.20
N ARG A 376 -24.29 -4.31 -25.89
CA ARG A 376 -24.79 -3.17 -25.09
C ARG A 376 -23.68 -2.21 -24.64
N SER A 377 -22.43 -2.63 -24.69
CA SER A 377 -21.29 -1.83 -24.24
C SER A 377 -20.49 -1.21 -25.40
N ILE A 378 -20.82 -1.52 -26.66
CA ILE A 378 -20.19 -0.89 -27.82
C ILE A 378 -20.67 0.56 -27.95
N ASN A 379 -19.71 1.47 -28.06
CA ASN A 379 -19.89 2.87 -28.37
C ASN A 379 -18.96 3.27 -29.52
N SER A 380 -19.29 4.38 -30.21
CA SER A 380 -18.46 4.94 -31.28
C SER A 380 -17.79 6.24 -30.83
N TYR A 381 -16.54 6.43 -31.23
CA TYR A 381 -15.78 7.66 -31.04
C TYR A 381 -15.14 8.10 -32.35
N THR A 382 -15.06 9.41 -32.58
CA THR A 382 -14.32 9.96 -33.74
C THR A 382 -12.97 10.49 -33.26
N SER A 383 -11.89 9.78 -33.60
CA SER A 383 -10.54 10.26 -33.35
C SER A 383 -10.02 11.09 -34.53
N ARG A 384 -9.12 12.00 -34.23
CA ARG A 384 -8.45 12.85 -35.21
C ARG A 384 -6.99 12.42 -35.23
N PHE A 385 -6.49 11.87 -36.32
CA PHE A 385 -5.08 11.54 -36.46
C PHE A 385 -4.37 12.59 -37.31
N LEU A 386 -3.17 12.97 -36.90
CA LEU A 386 -2.27 13.82 -37.68
C LEU A 386 -1.18 12.95 -38.29
N PHE A 387 -1.43 12.50 -39.53
CA PHE A 387 -0.38 11.97 -40.39
C PHE A 387 0.22 13.17 -41.17
N ASP A 388 0.12 13.20 -42.50
CA ASP A 388 0.46 14.39 -43.29
C ASP A 388 -0.63 15.46 -43.28
N ASN A 389 -1.90 15.04 -43.13
CA ASN A 389 -3.09 15.88 -42.99
C ASN A 389 -3.98 15.32 -41.88
N TYR A 390 -4.83 16.17 -41.30
CA TYR A 390 -5.82 15.75 -40.32
C TYR A 390 -6.84 14.80 -40.93
N THR A 391 -6.84 13.55 -40.45
CA THR A 391 -7.78 12.51 -40.86
C THR A 391 -8.69 12.19 -39.68
N LEU A 392 -10.00 12.20 -39.89
CA LEU A 392 -10.98 11.76 -38.90
C LEU A 392 -11.27 10.28 -39.11
N ILE A 393 -11.11 9.48 -38.07
CA ILE A 393 -11.39 8.04 -38.08
C ILE A 393 -12.47 7.76 -37.04
N VAL A 394 -13.56 7.13 -37.46
CA VAL A 394 -14.60 6.65 -36.54
C VAL A 394 -14.21 5.25 -36.11
N SER A 395 -14.00 5.07 -34.81
CA SER A 395 -13.63 3.81 -34.19
C SER A 395 -14.66 3.41 -33.15
N GLU A 396 -14.92 2.12 -33.05
CA GLU A 396 -15.76 1.54 -31.99
C GLU A 396 -14.90 1.19 -30.78
N TYR A 397 -15.49 1.22 -29.58
CA TYR A 397 -14.85 0.83 -28.34
C TYR A 397 -15.88 0.24 -27.38
N LEU A 398 -15.41 -0.48 -26.36
CA LEU A 398 -16.25 -1.02 -25.29
C LEU A 398 -16.20 -0.10 -24.07
N ASP A 399 -17.35 0.37 -23.60
CA ASP A 399 -17.48 1.07 -22.33
C ASP A 399 -17.26 0.08 -21.18
N SER A 400 -16.14 0.24 -20.47
CA SER A 400 -15.75 -0.71 -19.42
C SER A 400 -16.69 -0.66 -18.22
N LYS A 401 -17.23 0.52 -17.87
CA LYS A 401 -18.14 0.69 -16.73
C LYS A 401 -19.48 0.03 -17.02
N ARG A 402 -19.99 0.17 -18.25
CA ARG A 402 -21.23 -0.49 -18.67
C ARG A 402 -21.06 -2.00 -18.69
N LEU A 403 -19.93 -2.48 -19.21
CA LEU A 403 -19.60 -3.90 -19.25
C LEU A 403 -19.47 -4.48 -17.83
N HIS A 404 -18.79 -3.76 -16.93
CA HIS A 404 -18.66 -4.11 -15.51
C HIS A 404 -20.02 -4.26 -14.82
N GLN A 405 -20.94 -3.30 -14.99
CA GLN A 405 -22.28 -3.38 -14.41
C GLN A 405 -23.02 -4.64 -14.88
N ILE A 406 -23.00 -4.93 -16.17
CA ILE A 406 -23.70 -6.11 -16.72
C ILE A 406 -23.11 -7.41 -16.19
N LEU A 407 -21.78 -7.51 -16.10
CA LEU A 407 -21.10 -8.70 -15.56
C LEU A 407 -21.33 -8.87 -14.06
N LEU A 408 -21.41 -7.77 -13.31
CA LEU A 408 -21.73 -7.79 -11.89
C LEU A 408 -23.17 -8.30 -11.66
N ASP A 409 -24.13 -7.78 -12.41
CA ASP A 409 -25.54 -8.15 -12.31
C ASP A 409 -25.81 -9.62 -12.72
N SER A 410 -24.95 -10.20 -13.56
CA SER A 410 -25.09 -11.56 -14.11
C SER A 410 -24.03 -12.57 -13.62
N GLY A 411 -23.26 -12.20 -12.59
CA GLY A 411 -22.08 -12.95 -12.16
C GLY A 411 -22.37 -14.41 -11.79
N ASP A 412 -23.45 -14.67 -11.06
CA ASP A 412 -23.82 -16.04 -10.64
C ASP A 412 -24.19 -16.94 -11.82
N GLU A 413 -24.89 -16.39 -12.82
CA GLU A 413 -25.26 -17.12 -14.04
C GLU A 413 -24.03 -17.44 -14.88
N LEU A 414 -23.12 -16.46 -15.03
CA LEU A 414 -21.86 -16.66 -15.75
C LEU A 414 -20.97 -17.69 -15.06
N ARG A 415 -20.89 -17.69 -13.73
CA ARG A 415 -20.14 -18.70 -12.96
C ARG A 415 -20.71 -20.10 -13.17
N LYS A 416 -22.04 -20.25 -13.18
CA LYS A 416 -22.71 -21.51 -13.47
C LYS A 416 -22.43 -21.99 -14.90
N LEU A 417 -22.50 -21.09 -15.89
CA LEU A 417 -22.18 -21.39 -17.29
C LEU A 417 -20.72 -21.82 -17.47
N ALA A 418 -19.79 -21.19 -16.75
CA ALA A 418 -18.37 -21.55 -16.74
C ALA A 418 -18.06 -22.85 -15.96
N GLY A 419 -19.03 -23.45 -15.26
CA GLY A 419 -18.80 -24.62 -14.40
C GLY A 419 -17.95 -24.31 -13.17
N VAL A 420 -17.99 -23.08 -12.67
CA VAL A 420 -17.27 -22.69 -11.45
C VAL A 420 -17.98 -23.30 -10.23
N PRO A 421 -17.26 -24.04 -9.36
CA PRO A 421 -17.86 -24.61 -8.15
C PRO A 421 -18.28 -23.51 -7.17
N GLU A 422 -19.28 -23.77 -6.34
CA GLU A 422 -19.80 -22.79 -5.36
C GLU A 422 -18.86 -22.58 -4.15
N GLU A 423 -17.84 -23.43 -3.97
CA GLU A 423 -16.90 -23.34 -2.84
C GLU A 423 -15.67 -22.49 -3.16
N ASP A 424 -15.70 -21.22 -2.76
CA ASP A 424 -14.49 -20.40 -2.68
C ASP A 424 -14.44 -19.65 -1.33
N PHE A 425 -13.62 -20.13 -0.40
CA PHE A 425 -13.25 -19.37 0.79
C PHE A 425 -12.08 -18.42 0.48
N GLY A 426 -12.20 -17.15 0.90
CA GLY A 426 -11.18 -16.11 0.75
C GLY A 426 -11.51 -15.09 -0.34
N ARG A 427 -10.49 -14.33 -0.78
CA ARG A 427 -10.64 -13.30 -1.81
C ARG A 427 -10.54 -13.90 -3.20
N VAL A 428 -11.61 -13.76 -3.97
CA VAL A 428 -11.67 -14.17 -5.37
C VAL A 428 -11.70 -12.93 -6.26
N VAL A 429 -10.84 -12.90 -7.29
CA VAL A 429 -10.89 -11.90 -8.36
C VAL A 429 -11.13 -12.61 -9.68
N PRO A 430 -12.35 -12.55 -10.25
CA PRO A 430 -12.61 -13.02 -11.60
C PRO A 430 -11.95 -12.10 -12.64
N VAL A 431 -11.34 -12.72 -13.65
CA VAL A 431 -10.70 -12.08 -14.80
C VAL A 431 -11.46 -12.55 -16.05
N TYR A 432 -12.38 -11.72 -16.52
CA TYR A 432 -13.14 -11.98 -17.74
C TYR A 432 -12.30 -11.60 -18.94
N VAL A 433 -11.99 -12.56 -19.80
CA VAL A 433 -11.21 -12.34 -21.03
C VAL A 433 -12.10 -12.60 -22.23
N PHE A 434 -12.53 -11.53 -22.90
CA PHE A 434 -13.31 -11.58 -24.13
C PHE A 434 -12.38 -11.70 -25.34
N ASP A 435 -12.25 -12.91 -25.84
CA ASP A 435 -11.54 -13.23 -27.08
C ASP A 435 -12.54 -13.24 -28.25
N LEU A 436 -12.76 -12.05 -28.81
CA LEU A 436 -13.83 -11.81 -29.77
C LEU A 436 -13.34 -12.10 -31.19
N ASP A 437 -14.18 -12.80 -31.95
CA ASP A 437 -13.93 -13.09 -33.37
C ASP A 437 -14.25 -11.90 -34.31
N TYR A 438 -14.05 -10.68 -33.82
CA TYR A 438 -14.37 -9.46 -34.55
C TYR A 438 -13.16 -8.98 -35.34
N THR A 439 -13.39 -8.58 -36.60
CA THR A 439 -12.36 -7.96 -37.44
C THR A 439 -12.17 -6.48 -37.12
N SER A 440 -13.21 -5.80 -36.62
CA SER A 440 -13.09 -4.46 -36.06
C SER A 440 -12.31 -4.51 -34.75
N LEU A 441 -11.47 -3.49 -34.54
CA LEU A 441 -10.77 -3.31 -33.29
C LEU A 441 -11.75 -2.84 -32.22
N LEU A 442 -11.80 -3.56 -31.09
CA LEU A 442 -12.51 -3.14 -29.89
C LEU A 442 -11.53 -3.11 -28.72
N LEU A 443 -11.32 -1.93 -28.16
CA LEU A 443 -10.58 -1.70 -26.92
C LEU A 443 -11.53 -1.18 -25.84
N LEU A 444 -11.19 -1.40 -24.57
CA LEU A 444 -11.90 -0.84 -23.42
C LEU A 444 -11.58 0.65 -23.30
N ASP A 445 -12.62 1.48 -23.23
CA ASP A 445 -12.54 2.95 -23.10
C ASP A 445 -11.58 3.58 -24.12
N ARG A 446 -11.56 3.02 -25.34
CA ARG A 446 -10.69 3.36 -26.49
C ARG A 446 -9.21 2.98 -26.35
N TYR A 447 -8.68 2.87 -25.14
CA TYR A 447 -7.23 2.81 -24.93
C TYR A 447 -6.73 1.50 -24.34
N HIS A 448 -7.58 0.77 -23.62
CA HIS A 448 -7.16 -0.30 -22.73
C HIS A 448 -7.50 -1.68 -23.30
N GLN A 449 -6.54 -2.59 -23.22
CA GLN A 449 -6.82 -4.01 -23.44
C GLN A 449 -7.37 -4.69 -22.20
N SER A 450 -7.09 -4.14 -21.01
CA SER A 450 -7.55 -4.64 -19.73
C SER A 450 -7.82 -3.49 -18.76
N VAL A 451 -8.92 -3.57 -18.03
CA VAL A 451 -9.32 -2.59 -17.01
C VAL A 451 -9.59 -3.32 -15.69
N ALA A 452 -9.10 -2.72 -14.60
CA ALA A 452 -9.26 -3.23 -13.25
C ALA A 452 -10.39 -2.49 -12.51
N PHE A 453 -11.32 -3.27 -11.96
CA PHE A 453 -12.34 -2.82 -11.02
C PHE A 453 -12.01 -3.31 -9.61
N LYS A 454 -12.81 -2.92 -8.61
CA LYS A 454 -12.59 -3.34 -7.21
C LYS A 454 -12.75 -4.85 -7.03
N ASP A 455 -13.62 -5.43 -7.83
CA ASP A 455 -14.23 -6.75 -7.70
C ASP A 455 -13.93 -7.68 -8.87
N MET A 456 -13.48 -7.16 -10.01
CA MET A 456 -13.13 -7.98 -11.19
C MET A 456 -12.11 -7.28 -12.10
N VAL A 457 -11.55 -8.05 -13.04
CA VAL A 457 -10.77 -7.57 -14.16
C VAL A 457 -11.49 -7.93 -15.46
N ILE A 458 -11.52 -7.00 -16.41
CA ILE A 458 -12.10 -7.22 -17.74
C ILE A 458 -11.01 -6.97 -18.76
N ALA A 459 -10.76 -7.94 -19.64
CA ALA A 459 -9.84 -7.83 -20.76
C ALA A 459 -10.54 -8.17 -22.08
N VAL A 460 -10.10 -7.54 -23.16
CA VAL A 460 -10.63 -7.76 -24.52
C VAL A 460 -9.50 -7.89 -25.53
N ARG A 461 -9.67 -8.82 -26.47
CA ARG A 461 -8.89 -8.88 -27.71
C ARG A 461 -9.80 -9.19 -28.89
N THR A 462 -9.33 -8.84 -30.09
CA THR A 462 -10.04 -9.03 -31.37
C THR A 462 -9.12 -9.69 -32.39
N LYS A 463 -9.62 -10.03 -33.59
CA LYS A 463 -8.82 -10.69 -34.64
C LYS A 463 -7.64 -9.85 -35.12
N ASN A 464 -7.80 -8.54 -35.18
CA ASN A 464 -6.73 -7.64 -35.55
C ASN A 464 -5.57 -7.81 -34.56
N THR A 465 -4.33 -7.84 -35.05
CA THR A 465 -3.13 -8.11 -34.23
C THR A 465 -2.42 -6.84 -33.76
N GLN A 466 -2.63 -5.72 -34.47
CA GLN A 466 -1.96 -4.46 -34.16
C GLN A 466 -2.84 -3.25 -34.46
N THR A 467 -2.66 -2.19 -33.67
CA THR A 467 -3.28 -0.88 -33.91
C THR A 467 -2.34 0.25 -33.53
N VAL A 468 -2.50 1.40 -34.18
CA VAL A 468 -1.90 2.66 -33.74
C VAL A 468 -2.62 3.08 -32.46
N SER A 469 -1.87 3.38 -31.41
CA SER A 469 -2.42 3.95 -30.18
C SER A 469 -2.41 5.47 -30.22
N ASP A 470 -3.18 6.08 -29.34
CA ASP A 470 -3.19 7.54 -29.14
C ASP A 470 -1.99 8.05 -28.32
N TYR A 471 -1.01 7.18 -28.05
CA TYR A 471 0.22 7.52 -27.35
C TYR A 471 1.39 7.62 -28.33
N SER A 472 2.34 8.49 -28.01
CA SER A 472 3.62 8.60 -28.69
C SER A 472 4.77 8.50 -27.71
N CYS A 473 5.89 7.96 -28.18
CA CYS A 473 7.17 8.01 -27.48
C CYS A 473 8.31 8.27 -28.47
N ASN A 474 9.28 9.09 -28.05
CA ASN A 474 10.48 9.42 -28.81
C ASN A 474 10.16 9.89 -30.25
N GLY A 475 9.14 10.75 -30.38
CA GLY A 475 8.67 11.30 -31.65
C GLY A 475 7.93 10.33 -32.58
N ARG A 476 7.46 9.18 -32.07
CA ARG A 476 6.77 8.14 -32.85
C ARG A 476 5.51 7.65 -32.14
N HIS A 477 4.48 7.29 -32.91
CA HIS A 477 3.31 6.63 -32.36
C HIS A 477 3.66 5.25 -31.76
N VAL A 478 3.09 4.95 -30.60
CA VAL A 478 3.15 3.64 -29.97
C VAL A 478 2.14 2.73 -30.67
N PHE A 479 2.58 1.51 -31.02
CA PHE A 479 1.71 0.48 -31.56
C PHE A 479 1.30 -0.49 -30.46
N THR A 480 0.02 -0.78 -30.36
CA THR A 480 -0.51 -1.76 -29.40
C THR A 480 -0.67 -3.11 -30.08
N GLN A 481 -0.06 -4.14 -29.49
CA GLN A 481 -0.24 -5.53 -29.91
C GLN A 481 -1.51 -6.09 -29.26
N THR A 482 -2.62 -6.01 -29.98
CA THR A 482 -3.98 -6.24 -29.46
C THR A 482 -4.23 -7.68 -29.01
N ARG A 483 -3.45 -8.63 -29.52
CA ARG A 483 -3.51 -10.05 -29.14
C ARG A 483 -2.67 -10.40 -27.91
N GLU A 484 -1.68 -9.59 -27.54
CA GLU A 484 -0.85 -9.76 -26.34
C GLU A 484 -1.55 -9.18 -25.12
N LEU A 485 -2.12 -10.04 -24.27
CA LEU A 485 -2.90 -9.64 -23.09
C LEU A 485 -2.18 -9.87 -21.77
N GLU A 486 -1.06 -10.58 -21.75
CA GLU A 486 -0.43 -11.03 -20.51
C GLU A 486 0.00 -9.86 -19.63
N ARG A 487 0.67 -8.86 -20.21
CA ARG A 487 1.09 -7.65 -19.51
C ARG A 487 -0.06 -6.81 -18.96
N PRO A 488 -1.06 -6.39 -19.77
CA PRO A 488 -2.17 -5.60 -19.26
C PRO A 488 -3.02 -6.37 -18.23
N ILE A 489 -3.16 -7.69 -18.35
CA ILE A 489 -3.83 -8.53 -17.34
C ILE A 489 -3.04 -8.54 -16.03
N VAL A 490 -1.71 -8.74 -16.06
CA VAL A 490 -0.87 -8.68 -14.84
C VAL A 490 -1.03 -7.35 -14.12
N GLY A 491 -0.96 -6.22 -14.86
CA GLY A 491 -1.18 -4.89 -14.28
C GLY A 491 -2.60 -4.72 -13.70
N SER A 492 -3.62 -5.30 -14.32
CA SER A 492 -4.99 -5.19 -13.83
C SER A 492 -5.24 -6.04 -12.58
N ILE A 493 -4.67 -7.25 -12.52
CA ILE A 493 -4.73 -8.11 -11.33
C ILE A 493 -4.04 -7.42 -10.15
N LEU A 494 -2.88 -6.77 -10.34
CA LEU A 494 -2.19 -6.03 -9.28
C LEU A 494 -3.08 -4.93 -8.65
N GLN A 495 -3.84 -4.23 -9.50
CA GLN A 495 -4.79 -3.21 -9.06
C GLN A 495 -5.96 -3.81 -8.27
N SER A 496 -6.64 -4.83 -8.81
CA SER A 496 -7.85 -5.41 -8.21
C SER A 496 -7.57 -6.30 -7.00
N MET A 497 -6.46 -7.03 -6.98
CA MET A 497 -6.14 -7.97 -5.91
C MET A 497 -5.38 -7.32 -4.75
N TRP A 498 -4.44 -6.40 -5.03
CA TRP A 498 -3.57 -5.79 -4.00
C TRP A 498 -3.63 -4.26 -3.95
N GLY A 499 -4.49 -3.62 -4.74
CA GLY A 499 -4.66 -2.16 -4.71
C GLY A 499 -3.45 -1.39 -5.19
N VAL A 500 -2.53 -2.03 -5.94
CA VAL A 500 -1.32 -1.38 -6.46
C VAL A 500 -1.72 -0.36 -7.53
N SER A 501 -1.40 0.92 -7.34
CA SER A 501 -1.67 1.95 -8.35
C SER A 501 -0.73 1.81 -9.56
N PRO A 502 -1.22 2.06 -10.79
CA PRO A 502 -0.36 2.28 -11.94
C PRO A 502 0.66 3.39 -11.69
N THR A 503 1.88 3.26 -12.23
CA THR A 503 2.97 4.20 -11.96
C THR A 503 2.75 5.61 -12.53
N HIS A 504 1.79 5.79 -13.44
CA HIS A 504 1.37 7.12 -13.91
C HIS A 504 0.19 7.73 -13.17
N LEU A 505 -0.40 7.04 -12.20
CA LEU A 505 -1.58 7.54 -11.49
C LEU A 505 -1.24 7.87 -10.05
N ASN A 506 -1.55 9.10 -9.66
CA ASN A 506 -1.41 9.56 -8.28
C ASN A 506 -2.60 10.44 -7.89
N TRP A 507 -3.13 10.29 -6.68
CA TRP A 507 -4.16 11.19 -6.17
C TRP A 507 -3.54 12.51 -5.68
N SER A 508 -4.09 13.65 -6.11
CA SER A 508 -3.70 14.96 -5.60
C SER A 508 -4.82 15.55 -4.73
N PRO A 509 -4.59 15.70 -3.41
CA PRO A 509 -5.52 16.39 -2.52
C PRO A 509 -5.75 17.85 -2.92
N GLN A 510 -4.75 18.51 -3.51
CA GLN A 510 -4.82 19.92 -3.91
C GLN A 510 -5.75 20.14 -5.11
N HIS A 511 -5.73 19.21 -6.07
CA HIS A 511 -6.61 19.24 -7.22
C HIS A 511 -7.94 18.52 -6.97
N ASN A 512 -8.01 17.74 -5.89
CA ASN A 512 -9.11 16.82 -5.59
C ASN A 512 -9.41 15.89 -6.78
N GLU A 513 -8.34 15.42 -7.44
CA GLU A 513 -8.41 14.64 -8.66
C GLU A 513 -7.24 13.65 -8.74
N THR A 514 -7.43 12.58 -9.52
CA THR A 514 -6.34 11.68 -9.91
C THR A 514 -5.54 12.30 -11.03
N LEU A 515 -4.28 12.64 -10.76
CA LEU A 515 -3.35 13.15 -11.75
C LEU A 515 -2.75 12.01 -12.58
N VAL A 516 -2.57 12.28 -13.87
CA VAL A 516 -1.85 11.42 -14.81
C VAL A 516 -0.47 12.01 -15.04
N ASP A 517 0.59 11.24 -14.80
CA ASP A 517 1.99 11.62 -15.04
C ASP A 517 2.77 10.44 -15.61
N TYR A 518 3.13 10.47 -16.89
CA TYR A 518 3.83 9.36 -17.54
C TYR A 518 5.32 9.28 -17.20
N THR A 519 5.84 10.14 -16.33
CA THR A 519 7.24 10.15 -15.87
C THR A 519 7.76 8.77 -15.49
N TRP A 520 6.96 8.00 -14.77
CA TRP A 520 7.38 6.69 -14.25
C TRP A 520 6.71 5.51 -14.96
N SER A 521 6.18 5.71 -16.17
CA SER A 521 5.51 4.66 -16.96
C SER A 521 6.44 3.82 -17.84
N MET A 522 7.70 3.69 -17.42
CA MET A 522 8.73 2.93 -18.12
C MET A 522 9.53 2.08 -17.12
N GLY A 523 10.45 1.26 -17.63
CA GLY A 523 11.24 0.34 -16.81
C GLY A 523 10.49 -0.96 -16.49
N GLN A 524 10.85 -1.60 -15.39
CA GLN A 524 10.30 -2.89 -14.98
C GLN A 524 8.91 -2.73 -14.33
N THR A 525 7.90 -2.50 -15.17
CA THR A 525 6.53 -2.34 -14.71
C THR A 525 5.54 -2.88 -15.74
N PRO A 526 4.49 -3.61 -15.33
CA PRO A 526 3.43 -4.02 -16.25
C PRO A 526 2.47 -2.87 -16.59
N PHE A 527 2.62 -1.70 -15.97
CA PHE A 527 1.72 -0.57 -16.12
C PHE A 527 2.07 0.34 -17.30
N GLY A 528 1.05 1.07 -17.78
CA GLY A 528 1.20 2.09 -18.81
C GLY A 528 1.41 1.53 -20.22
N PRO A 529 1.40 2.41 -21.24
CA PRO A 529 1.59 2.01 -22.63
C PRO A 529 3.05 1.94 -23.08
N PHE A 530 3.99 2.48 -22.28
CA PHE A 530 5.39 2.67 -22.71
C PHE A 530 6.36 1.58 -22.22
N SER A 531 5.97 0.78 -21.21
CA SER A 531 6.76 -0.38 -20.80
C SER A 531 6.28 -1.66 -21.48
N GLU A 532 7.24 -2.47 -21.92
CA GLU A 532 7.02 -3.80 -22.50
C GLU A 532 7.32 -4.92 -21.50
N MET A 533 7.80 -4.60 -20.28
CA MET A 533 8.20 -5.62 -19.32
C MET A 533 6.99 -6.21 -18.58
N LEU A 534 6.97 -7.53 -18.48
CA LEU A 534 5.97 -8.26 -17.70
C LEU A 534 6.38 -8.45 -16.23
N SER A 535 7.68 -8.46 -15.95
CA SER A 535 8.21 -8.71 -14.61
C SER A 535 7.94 -7.54 -13.66
N LEU A 536 7.86 -7.85 -12.37
CA LEU A 536 7.53 -6.88 -11.32
C LEU A 536 8.82 -6.32 -10.71
N SER A 537 8.86 -5.01 -10.51
CA SER A 537 9.92 -4.36 -9.69
C SER A 537 9.58 -4.44 -8.21
N PHE A 538 10.55 -4.13 -7.34
CA PHE A 538 10.31 -4.03 -5.90
C PHE A 538 9.16 -3.06 -5.55
N VAL A 539 8.94 -2.04 -6.39
CA VAL A 539 7.88 -1.03 -6.20
C VAL A 539 6.51 -1.67 -6.13
N GLN A 540 6.17 -2.54 -7.09
CA GLN A 540 4.86 -3.19 -7.11
C GLN A 540 4.73 -4.21 -5.97
N LYS A 541 5.82 -4.89 -5.62
CA LYS A 541 5.83 -5.93 -4.57
C LYS A 541 5.67 -5.35 -3.17
N ASP A 542 6.47 -4.34 -2.85
CA ASP A 542 6.39 -3.64 -1.58
C ASP A 542 5.06 -2.87 -1.47
N ALA A 543 4.55 -2.29 -2.57
CA ALA A 543 3.22 -1.68 -2.58
C ALA A 543 2.11 -2.69 -2.25
N ALA A 544 2.13 -3.88 -2.86
CA ALA A 544 1.10 -4.88 -2.61
C ALA A 544 1.01 -5.29 -1.13
N ARG A 545 2.16 -5.52 -0.48
CA ARG A 545 2.24 -5.84 0.95
C ARG A 545 1.85 -4.66 1.83
N ARG A 546 2.37 -3.47 1.52
CA ARG A 546 2.10 -2.24 2.28
C ARG A 546 0.62 -1.87 2.23
N ASN A 547 -0.04 -2.00 1.08
CA ASN A 547 -1.45 -1.63 0.92
C ASN A 547 -2.38 -2.44 1.84
N VAL A 548 -2.07 -3.72 2.03
CA VAL A 548 -2.80 -4.59 2.96
C VAL A 548 -2.63 -4.07 4.40
N LEU A 549 -1.39 -3.80 4.81
CA LEU A 549 -1.09 -3.27 6.15
C LEU A 549 -1.71 -1.88 6.38
N LEU A 550 -1.66 -1.00 5.39
CA LEU A 550 -2.26 0.33 5.45
C LEU A 550 -3.79 0.24 5.59
N THR A 551 -4.42 -0.69 4.86
CA THR A 551 -5.87 -0.92 4.96
C THR A 551 -6.23 -1.45 6.36
N SER A 552 -5.51 -2.46 6.86
CA SER A 552 -5.73 -3.00 8.21
C SER A 552 -5.52 -1.94 9.28
N LEU A 553 -4.44 -1.16 9.22
CA LEU A 553 -4.16 -0.09 10.18
C LEU A 553 -5.24 0.98 10.14
N ASN A 554 -5.71 1.39 8.96
CA ASN A 554 -6.79 2.36 8.83
C ASN A 554 -8.09 1.83 9.45
N TYR A 555 -8.40 0.55 9.25
CA TYR A 555 -9.55 -0.11 9.88
C TYR A 555 -9.42 -0.15 11.40
N SER A 556 -8.28 -0.60 11.95
CA SER A 556 -8.08 -0.67 13.40
C SER A 556 -8.13 0.72 14.06
N ILE A 557 -7.62 1.77 13.40
CA ILE A 557 -7.75 3.15 13.89
C ILE A 557 -9.20 3.63 13.84
N THR A 558 -9.92 3.40 12.74
CA THR A 558 -11.34 3.77 12.61
C THR A 558 -12.16 3.12 13.73
N SER A 559 -12.01 1.81 13.88
CA SER A 559 -12.73 1.05 14.91
C SER A 559 -12.36 1.48 16.34
N ALA A 560 -11.10 1.83 16.59
CA ALA A 560 -10.69 2.40 17.87
C ALA A 560 -11.35 3.77 18.14
N ILE A 561 -11.46 4.63 17.12
CA ILE A 561 -12.15 5.93 17.23
C ILE A 561 -13.64 5.71 17.52
N ASP A 562 -14.29 4.78 16.83
CA ASP A 562 -15.71 4.45 17.05
C ASP A 562 -15.96 3.99 18.49
N VAL A 563 -15.07 3.15 19.04
CA VAL A 563 -15.14 2.71 20.43
C VAL A 563 -14.96 3.89 21.39
N LEU A 564 -14.02 4.81 21.14
CA LEU A 564 -13.84 5.99 21.97
C LEU A 564 -15.07 6.91 21.95
N GLN A 565 -15.68 7.11 20.78
CA GLN A 565 -16.93 7.87 20.66
C GLN A 565 -18.08 7.19 21.39
N SER A 566 -18.18 5.85 21.32
CA SER A 566 -19.14 5.08 22.12
C SER A 566 -18.91 5.25 23.62
N VAL A 567 -17.66 5.33 24.08
CA VAL A 567 -17.35 5.58 25.50
C VAL A 567 -17.73 7.01 25.91
N GLU A 568 -17.45 7.99 25.06
CA GLU A 568 -17.76 9.41 25.31
C GLU A 568 -19.27 9.65 25.40
N THR A 569 -20.05 9.06 24.48
CA THR A 569 -21.53 9.15 24.48
C THR A 569 -22.18 8.60 25.75
N HIS A 570 -21.53 7.67 26.45
CA HIS A 570 -21.99 7.12 27.74
C HIS A 570 -21.36 7.81 28.96
N GLY A 571 -20.90 9.06 28.81
CA GLY A 571 -20.36 9.84 29.93
C GLY A 571 -18.90 9.55 30.28
N GLY A 572 -18.16 8.84 29.42
CA GLY A 572 -16.73 8.58 29.55
C GLY A 572 -16.38 7.27 30.29
N ALA A 573 -15.13 6.81 30.11
CA ALA A 573 -14.68 5.49 30.56
C ALA A 573 -14.86 5.25 32.07
N LYS A 574 -14.68 6.29 32.89
CA LYS A 574 -14.82 6.19 34.35
C LYS A 574 -16.25 5.98 34.83
N ASN A 575 -17.22 6.54 34.10
CA ASN A 575 -18.64 6.44 34.45
C ASN A 575 -19.24 5.15 33.89
N LEU A 576 -18.81 4.77 32.68
CA LEU A 576 -19.27 3.55 32.01
C LEU A 576 -18.71 2.27 32.66
N LEU A 577 -17.42 2.25 33.05
CA LEU A 577 -16.72 1.01 33.39
C LEU A 577 -16.53 0.83 34.91
N LYS A 578 -16.84 -0.36 35.43
CA LYS A 578 -16.50 -0.75 36.82
C LYS A 578 -14.98 -0.76 37.02
N GLN A 579 -14.51 -0.58 38.26
CA GLN A 579 -13.08 -0.47 38.58
C GLN A 579 -12.18 -1.53 37.91
N LYS A 580 -12.58 -2.81 37.93
CA LYS A 580 -11.82 -3.90 37.29
C LYS A 580 -11.81 -3.80 35.76
N GLN A 581 -12.96 -3.50 35.16
CA GLN A 581 -13.10 -3.32 33.71
C GLN A 581 -12.32 -2.10 33.23
N HIS A 582 -12.33 -1.00 34.00
CA HIS A 582 -11.56 0.20 33.72
C HIS A 582 -10.06 -0.08 33.70
N VAL A 583 -9.53 -0.84 34.67
CA VAL A 583 -8.10 -1.21 34.70
C VAL A 583 -7.72 -2.02 33.46
N GLU A 584 -8.52 -3.05 33.11
CA GLU A 584 -8.25 -3.87 31.92
C GLU A 584 -8.35 -3.04 30.63
N PHE A 585 -9.37 -2.18 30.52
CA PHE A 585 -9.54 -1.25 29.39
C PHE A 585 -8.29 -0.40 29.18
N VAL A 586 -7.78 0.24 30.24
CA VAL A 586 -6.58 1.09 30.15
C VAL A 586 -5.35 0.26 29.77
N GLN A 587 -5.18 -0.93 30.35
CA GLN A 587 -4.05 -1.81 30.04
C GLN A 587 -4.06 -2.24 28.57
N ARG A 588 -5.22 -2.67 28.06
CA ARG A 588 -5.39 -3.10 26.67
C ARG A 588 -5.25 -1.92 25.70
N TRP A 589 -5.77 -0.74 26.05
CA TRP A 589 -5.60 0.47 25.23
C TRP A 589 -4.14 0.84 25.07
N ASN A 590 -3.38 0.83 26.16
CA ASN A 590 -1.95 1.14 26.13
C ASN A 590 -1.16 0.08 25.35
N PHE A 591 -1.52 -1.19 25.48
CA PHE A 591 -0.89 -2.27 24.73
C PHE A 591 -1.21 -2.21 23.23
N PHE A 592 -2.46 -1.90 22.88
CA PHE A 592 -2.90 -1.62 21.51
C PHE A 592 -2.08 -0.49 20.87
N LYS A 593 -2.01 0.68 21.53
CA LYS A 593 -1.19 1.81 21.06
C LYS A 593 0.28 1.45 20.90
N TYR A 594 0.82 0.66 21.82
CA TYR A 594 2.20 0.19 21.74
C TYR A 594 2.42 -0.71 20.51
N LYS A 595 1.52 -1.67 20.27
CA LYS A 595 1.56 -2.56 19.09
C LYS A 595 1.43 -1.78 17.79
N LEU A 596 0.53 -0.78 17.71
CA LEU A 596 0.42 0.08 16.52
C LEU A 596 1.72 0.83 16.22
N ASN A 597 2.35 1.43 17.24
CA ASN A 597 3.64 2.09 17.07
C ASN A 597 4.74 1.12 16.59
N LYS A 598 4.73 -0.12 17.09
CA LYS A 598 5.66 -1.16 16.65
C LYS A 598 5.36 -1.65 15.23
N ALA A 599 4.09 -1.69 14.82
CA ALA A 599 3.71 -1.97 13.44
C ALA A 599 4.25 -0.89 12.49
N VAL A 600 4.04 0.40 12.81
CA VAL A 600 4.59 1.53 12.03
C VAL A 600 6.12 1.47 11.97
N SER A 601 6.77 1.20 13.10
CA SER A 601 8.24 1.02 13.13
C SER A 601 8.71 -0.17 12.28
N ALA A 602 8.02 -1.31 12.30
CA ALA A 602 8.35 -2.43 11.43
C ALA A 602 8.16 -2.09 9.95
N MET A 603 7.07 -1.38 9.60
CA MET A 603 6.84 -0.88 8.25
C MET A 603 7.93 0.09 7.78
N SER A 604 8.46 0.96 8.66
CA SER A 604 9.54 1.89 8.29
C SER A 604 10.84 1.19 7.92
N HIS A 605 11.04 -0.01 8.45
CA HIS A 605 12.16 -0.90 8.12
C HIS A 605 11.82 -1.89 7.00
N LEU A 606 10.66 -1.75 6.35
CA LEU A 606 10.17 -2.63 5.29
C LEU A 606 10.07 -4.11 5.74
N ASP A 607 9.90 -4.34 7.06
CA ASP A 607 9.67 -5.64 7.71
C ASP A 607 8.15 -5.87 7.80
N PHE A 608 7.55 -6.16 6.64
CA PHE A 608 6.09 -6.29 6.51
C PHE A 608 5.53 -7.48 7.30
N GLU A 609 6.31 -8.54 7.49
CA GLU A 609 5.90 -9.71 8.27
C GLU A 609 5.73 -9.37 9.76
N LYS A 610 6.72 -8.67 10.33
CA LYS A 610 6.61 -8.20 11.72
C LYS A 610 5.50 -7.16 11.87
N ALA A 611 5.31 -6.29 10.87
CA ALA A 611 4.21 -5.34 10.89
C ALA A 611 2.84 -6.05 10.91
N LEU A 612 2.66 -7.09 10.10
CA LEU A 612 1.45 -7.91 10.09
C LEU A 612 1.19 -8.54 11.45
N PHE A 613 2.22 -9.14 12.07
CA PHE A 613 2.12 -9.70 13.42
C PHE A 613 1.59 -8.67 14.43
N TYR A 614 2.17 -7.47 14.45
CA TYR A 614 1.77 -6.44 15.42
C TYR A 614 0.34 -5.96 15.18
N LEU A 615 -0.07 -5.77 13.92
CA LEU A 615 -1.44 -5.36 13.59
C LEU A 615 -2.45 -6.44 14.02
N ARG A 616 -2.26 -7.70 13.61
CA ARG A 616 -3.13 -8.81 14.00
C ARG A 616 -3.15 -9.00 15.52
N SER A 617 -2.01 -8.85 16.18
CA SER A 617 -1.95 -8.93 17.65
C SER A 617 -2.69 -7.77 18.31
N SER A 618 -2.75 -6.59 17.68
CA SER A 618 -3.46 -5.42 18.19
C SER A 618 -4.98 -5.55 18.05
N ASP A 619 -5.45 -6.30 17.05
CA ASP A 619 -6.89 -6.53 16.85
C ASP A 619 -7.51 -7.32 18.01
N HIS A 620 -6.76 -8.21 18.67
CA HIS A 620 -7.22 -8.88 19.90
C HIS A 620 -7.48 -7.89 21.04
N ASP A 621 -6.61 -6.90 21.20
CA ASP A 621 -6.80 -5.86 22.22
C ASP A 621 -8.02 -5.00 21.89
N LEU A 622 -8.13 -4.58 20.62
CA LEU A 622 -9.26 -3.76 20.16
C LEU A 622 -10.59 -4.51 20.31
N TYR A 623 -10.64 -5.78 19.93
CA TYR A 623 -11.82 -6.63 20.13
C TYR A 623 -12.22 -6.75 21.60
N ALA A 624 -11.26 -6.99 22.49
CA ALA A 624 -11.52 -7.07 23.92
C ALA A 624 -11.99 -5.73 24.50
N ILE A 625 -11.42 -4.59 24.07
CA ILE A 625 -11.87 -3.25 24.45
C ILE A 625 -13.32 -3.03 23.99
N HIS A 626 -13.63 -3.36 22.73
CA HIS A 626 -14.98 -3.26 22.19
C HIS A 626 -15.97 -4.10 23.00
N SER A 627 -15.61 -5.34 23.34
CA SER A 627 -16.43 -6.22 24.18
C SER A 627 -16.67 -5.64 25.58
N ILE A 628 -15.64 -5.08 26.23
CA ILE A 628 -15.76 -4.43 27.54
C ILE A 628 -16.76 -3.27 27.48
N VAL A 629 -16.64 -2.40 26.48
CA VAL A 629 -17.51 -1.23 26.28
C VAL A 629 -18.94 -1.65 25.96
N TYR A 630 -19.11 -2.62 25.05
CA TYR A 630 -20.41 -3.14 24.66
C TYR A 630 -21.17 -3.73 25.86
N HIS A 631 -20.55 -4.61 26.63
CA HIS A 631 -21.19 -5.19 27.82
C HIS A 631 -21.51 -4.14 28.88
N ALA A 632 -20.61 -3.19 29.11
CA ALA A 632 -20.88 -2.10 30.05
C ALA A 632 -22.05 -1.21 29.60
N SER A 633 -22.18 -0.95 28.31
CA SER A 633 -23.28 -0.14 27.76
C SER A 633 -24.66 -0.79 27.95
N GLN A 634 -24.72 -2.12 27.94
CA GLN A 634 -25.97 -2.87 28.18
C GLN A 634 -26.42 -2.83 29.65
N GLU A 635 -25.51 -2.58 30.58
CA GLU A 635 -25.82 -2.48 32.01
C GLU A 635 -26.29 -1.06 32.41
N ILE A 636 -26.27 -0.10 31.49
CA ILE A 636 -26.74 1.26 31.75
C ILE A 636 -28.26 1.29 31.69
N GLU A 637 -28.89 1.45 32.85
CA GLU A 637 -30.31 1.79 32.95
C GLU A 637 -30.49 3.31 32.81
N ALA A 638 -31.29 3.73 31.83
CA ALA A 638 -31.69 5.12 31.71
C ALA A 638 -32.69 5.47 32.81
N SER A 639 -32.23 6.08 33.90
CA SER A 639 -33.12 6.69 34.89
C SER A 639 -33.49 8.11 34.45
N LEU A 640 -34.77 8.32 34.14
CA LEU A 640 -35.29 9.67 33.89
C LEU A 640 -35.60 10.31 35.25
N GLU A 641 -34.72 11.20 35.73
CA GLU A 641 -35.00 12.04 36.90
C GLU A 641 -36.04 13.10 36.50
N CYS A 642 -37.33 12.75 36.60
CA CYS A 642 -38.44 13.65 36.27
C CYS A 642 -38.61 14.79 37.29
N PHE A 643 -38.12 14.64 38.51
CA PHE A 643 -38.28 15.60 39.60
C PHE A 643 -37.10 15.50 40.57
N ASP A 644 -36.37 16.60 40.75
CA ASP A 644 -35.54 16.82 41.94
C ASP A 644 -36.50 16.96 43.13
N ASP A 645 -36.55 15.97 44.02
CA ASP A 645 -37.32 16.10 45.26
C ASP A 645 -36.82 17.34 46.02
N PRO A 646 -37.71 18.24 46.47
CA PRO A 646 -37.29 19.41 47.24
C PRO A 646 -36.51 18.93 48.46
N PRO A 647 -35.35 19.55 48.78
CA PRO A 647 -34.50 19.09 49.85
C PRO A 647 -35.32 18.96 51.14
N PHE A 648 -35.22 17.80 51.79
CA PHE A 648 -35.94 17.51 53.03
C PHE A 648 -35.76 18.70 53.99
N PRO A 649 -36.83 19.27 54.58
CA PRO A 649 -36.79 20.55 55.27
C PRO A 649 -36.16 20.41 56.66
N TRP A 650 -34.87 20.09 56.70
CA TRP A 650 -34.06 19.93 57.91
C TRP A 650 -34.13 21.16 58.81
N GLY A 651 -34.27 22.36 58.23
CA GLY A 651 -34.52 23.60 58.97
C GLY A 651 -35.81 23.55 59.78
N SER A 652 -36.94 23.22 59.15
CA SER A 652 -38.26 23.12 59.79
C SER A 652 -38.30 22.02 60.85
N VAL A 653 -37.69 20.87 60.57
CA VAL A 653 -37.60 19.74 61.51
C VAL A 653 -36.73 20.11 62.72
N SER A 654 -35.58 20.75 62.50
CA SER A 654 -34.68 21.18 63.58
C SER A 654 -35.30 22.26 64.46
N VAL A 655 -36.01 23.23 63.86
CA VAL A 655 -36.73 24.27 64.61
C VAL A 655 -37.86 23.66 65.42
N SER A 656 -38.62 22.72 64.86
CA SER A 656 -39.69 22.03 65.56
C SER A 656 -39.16 21.19 66.72
N ALA A 657 -38.08 20.44 66.51
CA ALA A 657 -37.42 19.68 67.56
C ALA A 657 -36.86 20.58 68.68
N SER A 658 -36.23 21.69 68.31
CA SER A 658 -35.71 22.68 69.26
C SER A 658 -36.83 23.36 70.06
N ALA A 659 -37.93 23.73 69.41
CA ALA A 659 -39.10 24.29 70.06
C ALA A 659 -39.75 23.28 71.01
N PHE A 660 -39.85 22.01 70.60
CA PHE A 660 -40.39 20.94 71.45
C PHE A 660 -39.50 20.71 72.68
N LEU A 661 -38.18 20.68 72.51
CA LEU A 661 -37.23 20.57 73.62
C LEU A 661 -37.29 21.78 74.56
N ALA A 662 -37.42 23.00 74.02
CA ALA A 662 -37.56 24.22 74.81
C ALA A 662 -38.87 24.24 75.60
N LEU A 663 -40.00 23.89 74.98
CA LEU A 663 -41.29 23.74 75.66
C LEU A 663 -41.25 22.65 76.73
N SER A 664 -40.64 21.50 76.43
CA SER A 664 -40.44 20.41 77.37
C SER A 664 -39.59 20.85 78.56
N TYR A 665 -38.53 21.62 78.32
CA TYR A 665 -37.67 22.18 79.36
C TYR A 665 -38.40 23.20 80.24
N VAL A 666 -39.14 24.12 79.64
CA VAL A 666 -39.96 25.12 80.36
C VAL A 666 -41.05 24.41 81.18
N TYR A 667 -41.71 23.40 80.62
CA TYR A 667 -42.71 22.60 81.33
C TYR A 667 -42.10 21.84 82.51
N ALA A 668 -40.97 21.17 82.31
CA ALA A 668 -40.25 20.44 83.35
C ALA A 668 -39.71 21.35 84.47
N ARG A 669 -39.48 22.63 84.18
CA ARG A 669 -39.02 23.63 85.17
C ARG A 669 -40.08 24.66 85.57
N ARG A 670 -41.36 24.44 85.24
CA ARG A 670 -42.43 25.42 85.48
C ARG A 670 -42.50 25.87 86.95
N ASP A 671 -42.29 24.95 87.88
CA ASP A 671 -42.39 25.22 89.32
C ASP A 671 -41.19 26.02 89.87
N LYS A 672 -40.06 26.06 89.13
CA LYS A 672 -38.90 26.92 89.41
C LYS A 672 -38.94 28.25 88.65
N LEU A 673 -39.47 28.27 87.43
CA LEU A 673 -39.53 29.45 86.56
C LEU A 673 -40.70 30.39 86.90
N PHE A 674 -41.86 29.86 87.28
CA PHE A 674 -43.05 30.64 87.60
C PHE A 674 -43.32 30.74 89.11
N ARG A 675 -42.25 30.93 89.90
CA ARG A 675 -42.40 31.22 91.34
C ARG A 675 -42.82 32.69 91.52
N ASN A 676 -44.10 32.97 91.29
CA ASN A 676 -44.64 34.31 91.51
C ASN A 676 -44.71 34.60 93.01
N LYS A 677 -43.90 35.57 93.46
CA LYS A 677 -44.04 36.22 94.76
C LYS A 677 -45.33 37.05 94.73
N ARG A 678 -46.47 36.48 95.11
CA ARG A 678 -47.57 37.27 95.70
C ARG A 678 -48.59 36.42 96.45
N LYS A 679 -48.86 36.90 97.67
CA LYS A 679 -49.76 36.45 98.77
C LYS A 679 -49.10 35.44 99.72
N GLN A 680 -48.71 35.72 100.97
CA GLN A 680 -49.06 36.75 101.98
C GLN A 680 -50.55 37.05 102.13
N PHE A 681 -51.09 36.48 103.22
CA PHE A 681 -52.46 36.40 103.72
C PHE A 681 -53.36 35.39 103.03
#